data_AF-A0A0B5HR35-F1
#
_entry.id   AF-A0A0B5HR35-F1
#
_cell.length_a   1.000
_cell.length_b   1.000
_cell.length_c   1.000
_cell.angle_alpha   90.00
_cell.angle_beta   90.00
_cell.angle_gamma   90.00
#
_symmetry.space_group_name_H-M   'P 1'
#
loop_
_entity.id
_entity.type
_entity.pdbx_description
1 polymer ?
#
loop_
_entity_poly.entity_id
_entity_poly.type
_entity_poly.pdbx_seq_one_letter_code
_entity_poly.pdbx_strand_id
1 'polypeptide(L)'
;MNEILKEVLKYVPENANIVESGFEGANIILYTKSKEFFLDNSEVIKTIVEAVKKRIELRPHESLLMEEEKAENEIKKLIPEEAGLANVIFDISRSKVIIEASKPGLAIGKSGDILKEIKRKTFWIPLVRRTPPIKSQITDKIRDVLYEHNDYRKKFLNKVGERIYGGWTNEKKDEWIRISFLGAGRQVGRSCLLLQTPESRILLDCGVDVAADNPEDSYPMLDAPEFDINKLDAIIVTHAHADHCLPPNTPVYLENGTIKPIDDIKVGDKLIGIDWKTGKRVIGKCNYKKNTKHKEIYKIKTSYYTIGSSRNHKFFVIDKDLEIKEVTAENLREGMVIPCYMGQENEFKRIELKEPEYFERLELPQEAVEKLKIIRKERNWTQDYIVSHLKKHTNLISDLENKNKHIYINTLKEILGFYGIDFNDFAAKYNINKTVYPKYINEELAQVAGYMTGDGGLASERTFRITDQSTDCLKEYKNIIKNIFNYDPILKHHPDKSKNAHIIEINNAGIVKFFEDNFKGILGKNKKRDISEKIIFSSNNIIRAFLRGIADAEGSVNNCISISSSQEKILETLQHMLSTLGILSNINYKNKVVNIASSYSIKRYYNLIGFNHIDKKLKLENLVNKLRDTNLKEIIPISSIKLKEILMDAGFLGKVHKEFKISDFPAALLDRYRRKGNSYADKNTINKLIELLEERLTYLKEKNNSSISKKRKSISLPRKDIAQMIETTYGIVQNREVFDIKDKYYEMMNKKLNELIEIKILKTQDNINKLKKLVEMPVIWQKITKIEKKENPYPYLVDIEVEPNQNFVANGVVVHNSAFVPYLYKMGFKGPVYYTEPGLDIAALMALDYISVSQKENRKVIFGSADIKEMVKHSITLEYDEVTDITPDIRITFYDAGHTLGSAMVHLNIGNGLHNILYTGDMNYETSNLLSAAMTRFSRLETMIMEATYGGSNENYPSRREAEDILVDTIKKTIERGGKVLMPVLGTGRAQEIMVIIDKMIRNGMLDKIPVYVQGTVWDITAIHTAYPDFFNSNIRKMVFHKDQNPFLNEVFKRVGSRQEMQEVIQSGPCIILATSGMLVGGASVEYFKELSDNPKNSLIFSSYLGRGSLGRRVMEGEKEFNLDGKQISLKMEIAAIRGFTGHSTRERLISFVRHLNPKPKRIILLHGDNSNCLDLASNLHKMFRIETNAPKNLEAIRIR
;
A
#
# COMPACT_ATOMS: atom_id res chain seq x y z
N MET A 1 36.56 -9.27 -24.13
CA MET A 1 36.94 -10.44 -23.31
C MET A 1 37.35 -9.94 -21.94
N ASN A 2 36.73 -10.46 -20.88
CA ASN A 2 37.00 -10.11 -19.49
C ASN A 2 38.43 -10.51 -19.08
N GLU A 3 39.04 -9.80 -18.13
CA GLU A 3 40.41 -10.03 -17.68
C GLU A 3 40.62 -11.41 -17.04
N ILE A 4 39.64 -11.93 -16.28
CA ILE A 4 39.72 -13.28 -15.73
C ILE A 4 39.73 -14.36 -16.82
N LEU A 5 39.03 -14.13 -17.94
CA LEU A 5 39.04 -15.04 -19.09
C LEU A 5 40.39 -15.02 -19.80
N LYS A 6 41.02 -13.84 -19.94
CA LYS A 6 42.40 -13.74 -20.44
C LYS A 6 43.38 -14.50 -19.52
N GLU A 7 43.21 -14.40 -18.21
CA GLU A 7 44.06 -15.12 -17.25
C GLU A 7 43.87 -16.63 -17.34
N VAL A 8 42.61 -17.11 -17.33
CA VAL A 8 42.25 -18.53 -17.50
C VAL A 8 42.84 -19.12 -18.78
N LEU A 9 42.72 -18.42 -19.91
CA LEU A 9 43.27 -18.87 -21.20
C LEU A 9 44.82 -18.92 -21.22
N LYS A 10 45.49 -18.22 -20.30
CA LYS A 10 46.90 -18.39 -19.85
C LYS A 10 47.38 -19.85 -19.79
N TYR A 11 46.53 -20.66 -19.16
CA TYR A 11 46.87 -22.00 -18.68
C TYR A 11 46.23 -23.11 -19.54
N VAL A 12 45.59 -22.75 -20.65
CA VAL A 12 44.94 -23.68 -21.58
C VAL A 12 45.92 -24.03 -22.70
N PRO A 13 46.25 -25.32 -22.91
CA PRO A 13 47.15 -25.74 -23.99
C PRO A 13 46.45 -25.69 -25.36
N GLU A 14 47.20 -25.49 -26.45
CA GLU A 14 46.64 -25.31 -27.80
C GLU A 14 45.79 -26.51 -28.27
N ASN A 15 46.17 -27.73 -27.89
CA ASN A 15 45.43 -28.96 -28.21
C ASN A 15 44.05 -29.06 -27.51
N ALA A 16 43.75 -28.18 -26.55
CA ALA A 16 42.44 -28.06 -25.93
C ALA A 16 41.36 -27.57 -26.90
N ASN A 17 41.73 -26.87 -27.99
CA ASN A 17 40.82 -26.38 -29.04
C ASN A 17 39.54 -25.71 -28.46
N ILE A 18 39.75 -24.68 -27.62
CA ILE A 18 38.67 -23.89 -27.03
C ILE A 18 38.14 -22.89 -28.06
N VAL A 19 36.83 -22.92 -28.31
CA VAL A 19 36.16 -22.13 -29.36
C VAL A 19 35.18 -21.09 -28.82
N GLU A 20 34.67 -21.28 -27.60
CA GLU A 20 33.86 -20.30 -26.87
C GLU A 20 34.28 -20.31 -25.40
N SER A 21 34.38 -19.13 -24.79
CA SER A 21 34.64 -18.94 -23.35
C SER A 21 33.72 -17.86 -22.81
N GLY A 22 33.04 -18.12 -21.69
CA GLY A 22 32.08 -17.19 -21.10
C GLY A 22 31.74 -17.56 -19.67
N PHE A 23 30.59 -17.12 -19.18
CA PHE A 23 30.16 -17.36 -17.80
C PHE A 23 28.75 -17.94 -17.70
N GLU A 24 28.50 -18.69 -16.62
CA GLU A 24 27.18 -19.07 -16.16
C GLU A 24 27.03 -18.67 -14.69
N GLY A 25 26.66 -17.40 -14.46
CA GLY A 25 26.71 -16.79 -13.13
C GLY A 25 28.16 -16.69 -12.66
N ALA A 26 28.48 -17.32 -11.53
CA ALA A 26 29.85 -17.41 -11.01
C ALA A 26 30.73 -18.49 -11.69
N ASN A 27 30.16 -19.39 -12.50
CA ASN A 27 30.94 -20.46 -13.13
C ASN A 27 31.59 -19.96 -14.43
N ILE A 28 32.91 -20.12 -14.56
CA ILE A 28 33.63 -19.83 -15.80
C ILE A 28 33.49 -21.05 -16.71
N ILE A 29 32.98 -20.86 -17.93
CA ILE A 29 32.68 -21.95 -18.85
C ILE A 29 33.63 -21.91 -20.06
N LEU A 30 34.24 -23.05 -20.37
CA LEU A 30 35.11 -23.23 -21.54
C LEU A 30 34.50 -24.31 -22.45
N TYR A 31 34.27 -24.00 -23.72
CA TYR A 31 33.74 -24.94 -24.72
C TYR A 31 34.84 -25.46 -25.65
N THR A 32 35.11 -26.77 -25.61
CA THR A 32 36.14 -27.44 -26.42
C THR A 32 35.57 -28.18 -27.63
N LYS A 33 36.31 -28.18 -28.75
CA LYS A 33 36.10 -29.11 -29.89
C LYS A 33 37.04 -30.33 -29.87
N SER A 34 37.91 -30.46 -28.87
CA SER A 34 38.78 -31.62 -28.67
C SER A 34 38.07 -32.69 -27.83
N LYS A 35 37.80 -33.85 -28.45
CA LYS A 35 37.18 -35.00 -27.77
C LYS A 35 38.08 -35.56 -26.66
N GLU A 36 39.38 -35.62 -26.92
CA GLU A 36 40.38 -36.10 -25.96
C GLU A 36 40.41 -35.17 -24.74
N PHE A 37 40.56 -33.87 -24.95
CA PHE A 37 40.59 -32.89 -23.85
C PHE A 37 39.27 -32.84 -23.07
N PHE A 38 38.10 -33.03 -23.70
CA PHE A 38 36.85 -33.12 -22.95
C PHE A 38 36.79 -34.32 -22.00
N LEU A 39 37.38 -35.45 -22.38
CA LEU A 39 37.40 -36.67 -21.58
C LEU A 39 38.50 -36.64 -20.51
N ASP A 40 39.70 -36.17 -20.85
CA ASP A 40 40.82 -36.00 -19.92
C ASP A 40 41.43 -34.58 -19.95
N ASN A 41 41.31 -33.91 -18.80
CA ASN A 41 41.68 -32.52 -18.56
C ASN A 41 41.98 -32.25 -17.06
N SER A 42 42.01 -33.30 -16.25
CA SER A 42 41.86 -33.17 -14.79
C SER A 42 43.01 -32.41 -14.13
N GLU A 43 44.24 -32.60 -14.61
CA GLU A 43 45.41 -31.86 -14.16
C GLU A 43 45.37 -30.39 -14.61
N VAL A 44 45.10 -30.14 -15.90
CA VAL A 44 45.05 -28.79 -16.47
C VAL A 44 44.01 -27.94 -15.74
N ILE A 45 42.76 -28.40 -15.65
CA ILE A 45 41.68 -27.66 -14.97
C ILE A 45 42.01 -27.42 -13.50
N LYS A 46 42.62 -28.40 -12.81
CA LYS A 46 43.11 -28.22 -11.43
C LYS A 46 44.13 -27.08 -11.35
N THR A 47 45.13 -27.02 -12.24
CA THR A 47 46.11 -25.93 -12.27
C THR A 47 45.46 -24.56 -12.47
N ILE A 48 44.49 -24.42 -13.38
CA ILE A 48 43.79 -23.14 -13.57
C ILE A 48 42.96 -22.75 -12.33
N VAL A 49 42.28 -23.73 -11.71
CA VAL A 49 41.50 -23.51 -10.48
C VAL A 49 42.41 -23.13 -9.30
N GLU A 50 43.60 -23.70 -9.19
CA GLU A 50 44.59 -23.35 -8.14
C GLU A 50 45.16 -21.93 -8.33
N ALA A 51 45.42 -21.52 -9.58
CA ALA A 51 45.92 -20.18 -9.92
C ALA A 51 44.84 -19.08 -9.76
N VAL A 52 43.67 -19.29 -10.36
CA VAL A 52 42.59 -18.27 -10.46
C VAL A 52 41.63 -18.31 -9.26
N LYS A 53 41.56 -19.44 -8.53
CA LYS A 53 40.73 -19.66 -7.33
C LYS A 53 39.23 -19.44 -7.57
N LYS A 54 38.78 -19.70 -8.80
CA LYS A 54 37.37 -19.66 -9.25
C LYS A 54 36.98 -21.00 -9.86
N ARG A 55 35.66 -21.24 -9.97
CA ARG A 55 35.11 -22.47 -10.54
C ARG A 55 35.20 -22.41 -12.06
N ILE A 56 35.77 -23.44 -12.67
CA ILE A 56 35.92 -23.59 -14.11
C ILE A 56 35.26 -24.90 -14.53
N GLU A 57 34.35 -24.83 -15.50
CA GLU A 57 33.62 -25.99 -16.03
C GLU A 57 33.97 -26.17 -17.53
N LEU A 58 34.60 -27.29 -17.88
CA LEU A 58 34.88 -27.64 -19.27
C LEU A 58 33.66 -28.37 -19.87
N ARG A 59 33.19 -27.87 -21.01
CA ARG A 59 32.05 -28.40 -21.76
C ARG A 59 32.45 -28.75 -23.20
N PRO A 60 31.79 -29.72 -23.85
CA PRO A 60 31.94 -29.91 -25.28
C PRO A 60 31.14 -28.84 -26.02
N HIS A 61 31.70 -28.35 -27.12
CA HIS A 61 30.96 -27.56 -28.09
C HIS A 61 29.82 -28.40 -28.70
N GLU A 62 28.68 -27.77 -28.99
CA GLU A 62 27.45 -28.39 -29.50
C GLU A 62 27.70 -29.42 -30.62
N SER A 63 28.58 -29.09 -31.58
CA SER A 63 28.99 -29.96 -32.68
C SER A 63 29.76 -31.25 -32.30
N LEU A 64 29.94 -31.55 -31.01
CA LEU A 64 30.44 -32.84 -30.51
C LEU A 64 29.34 -33.70 -29.88
N LEU A 65 28.19 -33.13 -29.55
CA LEU A 65 27.10 -33.81 -28.86
C LEU A 65 26.46 -34.87 -29.76
N MET A 66 26.04 -35.98 -29.15
CA MET A 66 25.18 -36.95 -29.81
C MET A 66 23.74 -36.43 -29.87
N GLU A 67 23.10 -36.54 -31.04
CA GLU A 67 21.67 -36.25 -31.26
C GLU A 67 20.80 -36.76 -30.10
N GLU A 68 19.85 -35.95 -29.63
CA GLU A 68 19.10 -36.21 -28.38
C GLU A 68 18.43 -37.59 -28.36
N GLU A 69 17.71 -37.96 -29.42
CA GLU A 69 17.08 -39.29 -29.55
C GLU A 69 18.09 -40.44 -29.44
N LYS A 70 19.30 -40.28 -29.98
CA LYS A 70 20.36 -41.31 -29.90
C LYS A 70 21.01 -41.32 -28.52
N ALA A 71 21.23 -40.14 -27.94
CA ALA A 71 21.78 -39.99 -26.60
C ALA A 71 20.83 -40.57 -25.54
N GLU A 72 19.52 -40.33 -25.67
CA GLU A 72 18.49 -40.87 -24.78
C GLU A 72 18.44 -42.41 -24.86
N ASN A 73 18.50 -42.96 -26.08
CA ASN A 73 18.54 -44.40 -26.30
C ASN A 73 19.83 -45.07 -25.76
N GLU A 74 20.98 -44.39 -25.77
CA GLU A 74 22.18 -44.90 -25.09
C GLU A 74 22.07 -44.76 -23.57
N ILE A 75 21.53 -43.65 -23.04
CA ILE A 75 21.29 -43.46 -21.60
C ILE A 75 20.35 -44.55 -21.04
N LYS A 76 19.27 -44.88 -21.78
CA LYS A 76 18.33 -45.96 -21.45
C LYS A 76 18.98 -47.35 -21.40
N LYS A 77 20.05 -47.60 -22.16
CA LYS A 77 20.83 -48.87 -22.11
C LYS A 77 21.86 -48.90 -20.98
N LEU A 78 22.34 -47.75 -20.54
CA LEU A 78 23.41 -47.61 -19.54
C LEU A 78 22.89 -47.57 -18.10
N ILE A 79 21.65 -47.14 -17.90
CA ILE A 79 21.01 -47.07 -16.58
C ILE A 79 20.26 -48.39 -16.31
N PRO A 80 20.52 -49.09 -15.20
CA PRO A 80 19.76 -50.29 -14.82
C PRO A 80 18.26 -49.99 -14.63
N GLU A 81 17.38 -50.89 -15.09
CA GLU A 81 15.93 -50.75 -14.91
C GLU A 81 15.54 -50.56 -13.42
N GLU A 82 16.26 -51.22 -12.52
CA GLU A 82 16.14 -51.10 -11.06
C GLU A 82 16.27 -49.66 -10.52
N ALA A 83 16.95 -48.78 -11.26
CA ALA A 83 17.07 -47.36 -10.92
C ALA A 83 15.75 -46.59 -11.10
N GLY A 84 14.81 -47.14 -11.89
CA GLY A 84 13.51 -46.54 -12.17
C GLY A 84 13.64 -45.20 -12.90
N LEU A 85 14.29 -45.20 -14.07
CA LEU A 85 14.42 -44.05 -14.96
C LEU A 85 13.02 -43.55 -15.38
N ALA A 86 12.72 -42.29 -15.11
CA ALA A 86 11.40 -41.69 -15.35
C ALA A 86 11.40 -40.61 -16.45
N ASN A 87 12.51 -39.88 -16.61
CA ASN A 87 12.63 -38.81 -17.59
C ASN A 87 14.10 -38.50 -17.93
N VAL A 88 14.33 -37.98 -19.14
CA VAL A 88 15.64 -37.49 -19.62
C VAL A 88 15.40 -36.14 -20.29
N ILE A 89 16.03 -35.08 -19.78
CA ILE A 89 15.81 -33.69 -20.22
C ILE A 89 17.13 -33.13 -20.72
N PHE A 90 17.19 -32.70 -21.98
CA PHE A 90 18.39 -32.13 -22.58
C PHE A 90 18.41 -30.59 -22.45
N ASP A 91 19.56 -30.04 -22.12
CA ASP A 91 19.86 -28.61 -22.18
C ASP A 91 21.04 -28.40 -23.14
N ILE A 92 20.72 -28.31 -24.44
CA ILE A 92 21.67 -28.07 -25.54
C ILE A 92 22.54 -26.85 -25.22
N SER A 93 21.93 -25.78 -24.71
CA SER A 93 22.59 -24.48 -24.47
C SER A 93 23.72 -24.54 -23.45
N ARG A 94 23.74 -25.59 -22.61
CA ARG A 94 24.74 -25.86 -21.56
C ARG A 94 25.36 -27.25 -21.67
N SER A 95 25.18 -27.96 -22.79
CA SER A 95 25.74 -29.29 -23.07
C SER A 95 25.41 -30.35 -21.99
N LYS A 96 24.27 -30.21 -21.29
CA LYS A 96 23.90 -30.99 -20.11
C LYS A 96 22.66 -31.84 -20.35
N VAL A 97 22.64 -33.04 -19.74
CA VAL A 97 21.47 -33.92 -19.74
C VAL A 97 21.07 -34.25 -18.31
N ILE A 98 19.84 -33.87 -17.94
CA ILE A 98 19.27 -34.15 -16.63
C ILE A 98 18.53 -35.49 -16.70
N ILE A 99 18.82 -36.37 -15.74
CA ILE A 99 18.35 -37.75 -15.72
C ILE A 99 17.54 -37.95 -14.44
N GLU A 100 16.22 -38.05 -14.55
CA GLU A 100 15.35 -38.27 -13.38
C GLU A 100 15.18 -39.77 -13.14
N ALA A 101 15.72 -40.27 -12.04
CA ALA A 101 15.64 -41.67 -11.63
C ALA A 101 15.01 -41.81 -10.24
N SER A 102 14.19 -42.85 -10.05
CA SER A 102 13.55 -43.15 -8.76
C SER A 102 14.56 -43.48 -7.67
N LYS A 103 15.69 -44.13 -8.04
CA LYS A 103 16.84 -44.43 -7.16
C LYS A 103 18.14 -43.86 -7.76
N PRO A 104 18.45 -42.56 -7.55
CA PRO A 104 19.61 -41.88 -8.14
C PRO A 104 20.95 -42.61 -8.01
N GLY A 105 21.23 -43.22 -6.85
CA GLY A 105 22.48 -43.96 -6.62
C GLY A 105 22.73 -45.12 -7.60
N LEU A 106 21.67 -45.74 -8.13
CA LEU A 106 21.78 -46.80 -9.14
C LEU A 106 22.01 -46.25 -10.56
N ALA A 107 21.48 -45.06 -10.87
CA ALA A 107 21.73 -44.37 -12.15
C ALA A 107 23.08 -43.61 -12.19
N ILE A 108 23.64 -43.26 -11.02
CA ILE A 108 24.99 -42.72 -10.88
C ILE A 108 26.04 -43.83 -10.99
N GLY A 109 25.75 -44.99 -10.41
CA GLY A 109 26.64 -46.15 -10.38
C GLY A 109 27.80 -46.02 -9.38
N LYS A 110 28.71 -47.01 -9.36
CA LYS A 110 29.80 -47.08 -8.38
C LYS A 110 30.88 -46.05 -8.73
N SER A 111 31.06 -45.06 -7.85
CA SER A 111 32.01 -43.96 -8.06
C SER A 111 31.78 -43.18 -9.37
N GLY A 112 30.53 -43.10 -9.82
CA GLY A 112 30.13 -42.36 -11.02
C GLY A 112 30.56 -43.03 -12.33
N ASP A 113 30.72 -44.35 -12.36
CA ASP A 113 31.09 -45.13 -13.56
C ASP A 113 30.05 -44.98 -14.69
N ILE A 114 28.76 -45.11 -14.41
CA ILE A 114 27.68 -44.89 -15.39
C ILE A 114 27.71 -43.46 -15.93
N LEU A 115 27.91 -42.45 -15.07
CA LEU A 115 28.02 -41.05 -15.50
C LEU A 115 29.22 -40.81 -16.42
N LYS A 116 30.37 -41.42 -16.12
CA LYS A 116 31.57 -41.36 -16.96
C LYS A 116 31.33 -42.06 -18.30
N GLU A 117 30.61 -43.17 -18.32
CA GLU A 117 30.29 -43.87 -19.57
C GLU A 117 29.28 -43.09 -20.43
N ILE A 118 28.22 -42.50 -19.84
CA ILE A 118 27.31 -41.59 -20.56
C ILE A 118 28.12 -40.44 -21.18
N LYS A 119 28.94 -39.74 -20.37
CA LYS A 119 29.82 -38.66 -20.85
C LYS A 119 30.75 -39.12 -22.00
N ARG A 120 31.28 -40.34 -21.92
CA ARG A 120 32.17 -40.94 -22.94
C ARG A 120 31.45 -41.29 -24.25
N LYS A 121 30.22 -41.81 -24.17
CA LYS A 121 29.45 -42.28 -25.34
C LYS A 121 28.68 -41.17 -26.04
N THR A 122 28.00 -40.32 -25.28
CA THR A 122 27.06 -39.32 -25.84
C THR A 122 27.65 -37.91 -25.91
N PHE A 123 28.80 -37.67 -25.27
CA PHE A 123 29.44 -36.37 -25.06
C PHE A 123 28.62 -35.36 -24.22
N TRP A 124 27.41 -35.69 -23.78
CA TRP A 124 26.64 -34.86 -22.84
C TRP A 124 27.21 -34.94 -21.42
N ILE A 125 26.99 -33.88 -20.63
CA ILE A 125 27.32 -33.86 -19.19
C ILE A 125 26.08 -34.35 -18.40
N PRO A 126 26.09 -35.56 -17.80
CA PRO A 126 24.93 -36.08 -17.10
C PRO A 126 24.78 -35.53 -15.68
N LEU A 127 23.56 -35.17 -15.31
CA LEU A 127 23.15 -34.73 -13.98
C LEU A 127 21.97 -35.59 -13.50
N VAL A 128 22.21 -36.56 -12.62
CA VAL A 128 21.14 -37.42 -12.09
C VAL A 128 20.41 -36.72 -10.94
N ARG A 129 19.08 -36.75 -10.97
CA ARG A 129 18.17 -36.21 -9.95
C ARG A 129 17.13 -37.26 -9.55
N ARG A 130 16.51 -37.08 -8.38
CA ARG A 130 15.44 -37.99 -7.91
C ARG A 130 14.11 -37.63 -8.57
N THR A 131 13.43 -38.62 -9.13
CA THR A 131 12.03 -38.47 -9.57
C THR A 131 11.13 -38.16 -8.36
N PRO A 132 10.35 -37.07 -8.36
CA PRO A 132 9.49 -36.72 -7.23
C PRO A 132 8.32 -37.72 -7.10
N PRO A 133 8.11 -38.37 -5.93
CA PRO A 133 7.02 -39.33 -5.74
C PRO A 133 5.62 -38.74 -5.91
N ILE A 134 5.43 -37.45 -5.56
CA ILE A 134 4.21 -36.70 -5.85
C ILE A 134 4.55 -35.68 -6.93
N LYS A 135 4.02 -35.84 -8.15
CA LYS A 135 4.23 -34.88 -9.25
C LYS A 135 3.62 -33.52 -8.90
N SER A 136 4.35 -32.44 -9.20
CA SER A 136 3.90 -31.06 -8.98
C SER A 136 3.96 -30.27 -10.28
N GLN A 137 2.78 -29.88 -10.79
CA GLN A 137 2.67 -29.05 -11.99
C GLN A 137 3.37 -27.68 -11.87
N ILE A 138 3.83 -27.28 -10.69
CA ILE A 138 4.55 -26.03 -10.46
C ILE A 138 6.06 -26.26 -10.56
N THR A 139 6.60 -27.33 -9.97
CA THR A 139 8.03 -27.67 -10.16
C THR A 139 8.31 -27.92 -11.63
N ASP A 140 7.39 -28.59 -12.32
CA ASP A 140 7.49 -28.88 -13.74
C ASP A 140 7.48 -27.58 -14.57
N LYS A 141 6.50 -26.68 -14.35
CA LYS A 141 6.45 -25.36 -15.01
C LYS A 141 7.62 -24.43 -14.69
N ILE A 142 8.27 -24.59 -13.54
CA ILE A 142 9.49 -23.84 -13.20
C ILE A 142 10.67 -24.40 -13.98
N ARG A 143 10.79 -25.73 -14.10
CA ARG A 143 11.79 -26.40 -14.93
C ARG A 143 11.63 -26.00 -16.40
N ASP A 144 10.41 -25.98 -16.94
CA ASP A 144 10.11 -25.51 -18.31
C ASP A 144 10.75 -24.11 -18.54
N VAL A 145 10.46 -23.15 -17.65
CA VAL A 145 11.01 -21.77 -17.71
C VAL A 145 12.55 -21.72 -17.61
N LEU A 146 13.16 -22.65 -16.90
CA LEU A 146 14.61 -22.70 -16.63
C LEU A 146 15.41 -23.44 -17.71
N TYR A 147 14.81 -24.39 -18.43
CA TYR A 147 15.52 -25.31 -19.34
C TYR A 147 15.05 -25.30 -20.81
N GLU A 148 13.82 -24.88 -21.14
CA GLU A 148 13.34 -24.84 -22.55
C GLU A 148 14.13 -23.84 -23.42
N HIS A 149 15.08 -24.33 -24.24
CA HIS A 149 15.81 -23.62 -25.30
C HIS A 149 16.17 -22.14 -24.99
N ASN A 150 16.60 -21.87 -23.75
CA ASN A 150 16.57 -20.52 -23.19
C ASN A 150 17.86 -19.74 -23.49
N ASP A 151 18.04 -19.40 -24.77
CA ASP A 151 19.11 -18.56 -25.32
C ASP A 151 19.22 -17.18 -24.60
N TYR A 152 18.09 -16.66 -24.10
CA TYR A 152 18.06 -15.49 -23.22
C TYR A 152 18.72 -15.77 -21.85
N ARG A 153 18.48 -16.94 -21.23
CA ARG A 153 19.09 -17.31 -19.94
C ARG A 153 20.60 -17.55 -20.07
N LYS A 154 21.11 -18.13 -21.17
CA LYS A 154 22.56 -18.17 -21.46
C LYS A 154 23.13 -16.75 -21.49
N LYS A 155 22.49 -15.82 -22.21
CA LYS A 155 22.91 -14.40 -22.30
C LYS A 155 22.79 -13.64 -20.98
N PHE A 156 21.79 -13.93 -20.16
CA PHE A 156 21.62 -13.36 -18.82
C PHE A 156 22.72 -13.86 -17.86
N LEU A 157 22.93 -15.17 -17.75
CA LEU A 157 23.91 -15.75 -16.84
C LEU A 157 25.35 -15.37 -17.24
N ASN A 158 25.63 -15.18 -18.54
CA ASN A 158 26.90 -14.59 -18.99
C ASN A 158 27.07 -13.15 -18.51
N LYS A 159 26.04 -12.28 -18.63
CA LYS A 159 26.09 -10.90 -18.13
C LYS A 159 26.26 -10.81 -16.61
N VAL A 160 25.67 -11.74 -15.86
CA VAL A 160 25.87 -11.84 -14.41
C VAL A 160 27.34 -12.14 -14.11
N GLY A 161 27.96 -13.08 -14.82
CA GLY A 161 29.40 -13.35 -14.67
C GLY A 161 30.31 -12.23 -15.17
N GLU A 162 29.97 -11.56 -16.27
CA GLU A 162 30.69 -10.38 -16.77
C GLU A 162 30.72 -9.25 -15.74
N ARG A 163 29.62 -9.08 -14.98
CA ARG A 163 29.57 -8.16 -13.84
C ARG A 163 30.36 -8.68 -12.64
N ILE A 164 30.15 -9.93 -12.22
CA ILE A 164 30.86 -10.54 -11.08
C ILE A 164 32.38 -10.46 -11.25
N TYR A 165 32.89 -10.66 -12.46
CA TYR A 165 34.32 -10.59 -12.76
C TYR A 165 34.74 -9.25 -13.40
N GLY A 166 33.89 -8.23 -13.35
CA GLY A 166 34.24 -6.88 -13.80
C GLY A 166 35.24 -6.24 -12.84
N GLY A 167 36.47 -6.00 -13.29
CA GLY A 167 37.57 -5.53 -12.43
C GLY A 167 38.02 -6.59 -11.41
N TRP A 168 38.03 -7.87 -11.80
CA TRP A 168 38.47 -8.97 -10.95
C TRP A 168 39.94 -8.78 -10.50
N THR A 169 40.16 -8.89 -9.18
CA THR A 169 41.49 -8.99 -8.58
C THR A 169 41.54 -10.13 -7.55
N ASN A 170 42.74 -10.70 -7.38
CA ASN A 170 43.02 -11.70 -6.35
C ASN A 170 43.43 -11.09 -4.99
N GLU A 171 43.48 -9.77 -4.89
CA GLU A 171 43.90 -9.04 -3.69
C GLU A 171 42.73 -8.84 -2.70
N LYS A 172 43.06 -8.48 -1.45
CA LYS A 172 42.04 -8.06 -0.48
C LYS A 172 41.66 -6.61 -0.75
N LYS A 173 40.37 -6.33 -0.86
CA LYS A 173 39.84 -4.97 -0.88
C LYS A 173 39.75 -4.48 0.57
N ASP A 174 40.15 -3.25 0.85
CA ASP A 174 39.81 -2.56 2.11
C ASP A 174 38.79 -1.47 1.79
N GLU A 175 37.56 -1.69 2.23
CA GLU A 175 36.39 -0.97 1.78
C GLU A 175 35.40 -0.76 2.92
N TRP A 176 34.55 0.26 2.81
CA TRP A 176 33.48 0.47 3.78
C TRP A 176 32.31 -0.48 3.51
N ILE A 177 31.66 -0.95 4.59
CA ILE A 177 30.49 -1.83 4.50
C ILE A 177 29.37 -1.24 5.35
N ARG A 178 28.25 -0.91 4.70
CA ARG A 178 27.05 -0.35 5.32
C ARG A 178 25.90 -1.34 5.19
N ILE A 179 25.10 -1.47 6.25
CA ILE A 179 23.77 -2.10 6.20
C ILE A 179 22.74 -1.03 6.57
N SER A 180 21.71 -0.89 5.75
CA SER A 180 20.54 -0.06 6.00
C SER A 180 19.31 -0.94 6.20
N PHE A 181 18.59 -0.74 7.30
CA PHE A 181 17.44 -1.57 7.68
C PHE A 181 16.17 -0.96 7.10
N LEU A 182 15.76 -1.43 5.92
CA LEU A 182 14.54 -0.94 5.26
C LEU A 182 13.27 -1.63 5.79
N GLY A 183 13.44 -2.72 6.54
CA GLY A 183 12.41 -3.42 7.29
C GLY A 183 12.99 -4.34 8.38
N ALA A 184 12.13 -5.11 9.04
CA ALA A 184 12.42 -5.94 10.24
C ALA A 184 13.11 -5.24 11.44
N GLY A 185 13.29 -3.91 11.44
CA GLY A 185 13.96 -3.17 12.50
C GLY A 185 13.09 -2.96 13.73
N ARG A 186 13.18 -3.88 14.70
CA ARG A 186 12.40 -3.95 15.96
C ARG A 186 10.90 -4.23 15.81
N GLN A 187 10.55 -4.98 14.78
CA GLN A 187 9.21 -5.46 14.47
C GLN A 187 9.31 -6.87 13.85
N VAL A 188 8.23 -7.63 13.85
CA VAL A 188 8.08 -8.83 12.99
C VAL A 188 7.58 -8.40 11.61
N GLY A 189 7.88 -9.16 10.57
CA GLY A 189 7.42 -8.92 9.20
C GLY A 189 8.24 -7.91 8.39
N ARG A 190 7.85 -7.77 7.12
CA ARG A 190 8.44 -6.86 6.10
C ARG A 190 9.98 -6.86 6.06
N SER A 191 10.64 -8.00 6.24
CA SER A 191 12.11 -8.06 6.26
C SER A 191 12.73 -7.60 4.95
N CYS A 192 13.70 -6.71 5.04
CA CYS A 192 14.42 -6.11 3.91
C CYS A 192 15.63 -5.32 4.43
N LEU A 193 16.84 -5.76 4.08
CA LEU A 193 18.09 -5.10 4.42
C LEU A 193 18.83 -4.74 3.14
N LEU A 194 19.20 -3.47 2.99
CA LEU A 194 20.05 -3.02 1.90
C LEU A 194 21.51 -3.01 2.39
N LEU A 195 22.33 -3.93 1.87
CA LEU A 195 23.77 -3.94 2.10
C LEU A 195 24.48 -3.20 0.96
N GLN A 196 25.46 -2.38 1.32
CA GLN A 196 26.19 -1.50 0.40
C GLN A 196 27.70 -1.54 0.69
N THR A 197 28.48 -1.58 -0.39
CA THR A 197 29.94 -1.36 -0.44
C THR A 197 30.23 -0.26 -1.48
N PRO A 198 31.49 0.12 -1.77
CA PRO A 198 31.79 1.03 -2.88
C PRO A 198 31.37 0.47 -4.24
N GLU A 199 31.44 -0.84 -4.42
CA GLU A 199 31.23 -1.53 -5.69
C GLU A 199 29.79 -2.05 -5.85
N SER A 200 29.14 -2.47 -4.77
CA SER A 200 27.94 -3.31 -4.82
C SER A 200 26.77 -2.84 -3.95
N ARG A 201 25.54 -3.13 -4.40
CA ARG A 201 24.31 -2.99 -3.61
C ARG A 201 23.49 -4.26 -3.71
N ILE A 202 23.25 -4.94 -2.57
CA ILE A 202 22.44 -6.16 -2.52
C ILE A 202 21.31 -6.05 -1.51
N LEU A 203 20.18 -6.69 -1.80
CA LEU A 203 19.01 -6.74 -0.92
C LEU A 203 18.94 -8.11 -0.23
N LEU A 204 18.82 -8.14 1.09
CA LEU A 204 18.54 -9.35 1.87
C LEU A 204 17.07 -9.33 2.29
N ASP A 205 16.28 -10.26 1.75
CA ASP A 205 14.81 -10.32 1.77
C ASP A 205 14.09 -9.08 1.21
N CYS A 206 12.81 -9.26 0.88
CA CYS A 206 11.89 -8.16 0.56
C CYS A 206 10.44 -8.57 0.92
N GLY A 207 10.24 -9.00 2.15
CA GLY A 207 8.97 -9.52 2.65
C GLY A 207 7.87 -8.46 2.80
N VAL A 208 6.67 -8.91 3.17
CA VAL A 208 5.52 -8.07 3.50
C VAL A 208 5.08 -8.40 4.94
N ASP A 209 4.78 -7.39 5.74
CA ASP A 209 4.11 -7.59 7.03
C ASP A 209 2.60 -7.73 6.79
N VAL A 210 2.14 -8.98 6.89
CA VAL A 210 0.74 -9.38 6.70
C VAL A 210 -0.11 -9.27 7.97
N ALA A 211 0.50 -8.88 9.10
CA ALA A 211 -0.17 -8.69 10.38
C ALA A 211 -0.31 -7.20 10.76
N ALA A 212 0.33 -6.29 10.03
CA ALA A 212 0.30 -4.85 10.31
C ALA A 212 -1.12 -4.24 10.26
N ASP A 213 -1.47 -3.50 11.32
CA ASP A 213 -2.71 -2.72 11.40
C ASP A 213 -2.77 -1.63 10.30
N ASN A 214 -1.63 -1.03 9.93
CA ASN A 214 -1.45 -0.07 8.83
C ASN A 214 -0.72 -0.76 7.65
N PRO A 215 -1.01 -0.53 6.36
CA PRO A 215 -0.20 -1.03 5.26
C PRO A 215 0.92 -0.05 4.88
N GLU A 216 0.91 1.19 5.39
CA GLU A 216 2.09 2.07 5.47
C GLU A 216 3.21 1.32 6.25
N ASP A 217 2.77 0.48 7.20
CA ASP A 217 3.54 -0.51 7.94
C ASP A 217 3.55 -1.94 7.33
N SER A 218 3.10 -2.18 6.09
CA SER A 218 3.17 -3.52 5.48
C SER A 218 4.39 -3.74 4.59
N TYR A 219 5.07 -2.68 4.10
CA TYR A 219 6.17 -2.80 3.13
C TYR A 219 7.51 -2.37 3.71
N PRO A 220 8.62 -2.83 3.11
CA PRO A 220 9.92 -2.21 3.28
C PRO A 220 9.94 -0.76 2.78
N MET A 221 10.75 0.07 3.40
CA MET A 221 10.93 1.50 3.08
C MET A 221 11.82 1.66 1.83
N LEU A 222 11.29 1.28 0.66
CA LEU A 222 12.01 1.30 -0.63
C LEU A 222 11.99 2.68 -1.33
N ASP A 223 11.31 3.65 -0.71
CA ASP A 223 11.40 5.09 -0.98
C ASP A 223 12.61 5.75 -0.30
N ALA A 224 13.33 5.03 0.57
CA ALA A 224 14.49 5.55 1.29
C ALA A 224 15.57 6.10 0.31
N PRO A 225 16.14 7.30 0.54
CA PRO A 225 17.06 7.97 -0.41
C PRO A 225 18.34 7.21 -0.80
N GLU A 226 18.63 6.12 -0.12
CA GLU A 226 19.77 5.22 -0.31
C GLU A 226 19.44 3.98 -1.15
N PHE A 227 18.16 3.71 -1.44
CA PHE A 227 17.70 2.65 -2.34
C PHE A 227 17.49 3.19 -3.76
N ASP A 228 17.94 2.43 -4.76
CA ASP A 228 17.66 2.70 -6.18
C ASP A 228 17.62 1.36 -6.93
N ILE A 229 16.44 0.99 -7.43
CA ILE A 229 16.19 -0.28 -8.11
C ILE A 229 17.08 -0.49 -9.35
N ASN A 230 17.56 0.60 -9.97
CA ASN A 230 18.43 0.56 -11.16
C ASN A 230 19.90 0.34 -10.80
N LYS A 231 20.27 0.55 -9.54
CA LYS A 231 21.64 0.36 -9.00
C LYS A 231 21.74 -0.88 -8.11
N LEU A 232 20.70 -1.71 -8.06
CA LEU A 232 20.66 -2.93 -7.26
C LEU A 232 21.29 -4.08 -8.06
N ASP A 233 22.26 -4.77 -7.46
CA ASP A 233 23.02 -5.83 -8.13
C ASP A 233 22.39 -7.21 -7.94
N ALA A 234 21.91 -7.51 -6.75
CA ALA A 234 21.32 -8.80 -6.43
C ALA A 234 20.24 -8.68 -5.37
N ILE A 235 19.30 -9.63 -5.40
CA ILE A 235 18.39 -9.91 -4.29
C ILE A 235 18.75 -11.30 -3.76
N ILE A 236 18.76 -11.48 -2.44
CA ILE A 236 18.94 -12.77 -1.77
C ILE A 236 17.70 -12.98 -0.91
N VAL A 237 17.02 -14.13 -1.03
CA VAL A 237 15.74 -14.38 -0.37
C VAL A 237 15.79 -15.62 0.51
N THR A 238 15.21 -15.51 1.71
CA THR A 238 15.02 -16.61 2.65
C THR A 238 13.60 -17.21 2.57
N HIS A 239 12.53 -16.41 2.37
CA HIS A 239 11.10 -16.81 2.17
C HIS A 239 10.15 -15.63 1.71
N ALA A 240 8.78 -15.75 1.62
CA ALA A 240 7.89 -14.79 0.85
C ALA A 240 6.36 -14.56 1.26
N HIS A 241 5.70 -13.38 0.94
CA HIS A 241 4.27 -12.92 1.25
C HIS A 241 3.62 -11.76 0.34
N ALA A 242 2.26 -11.51 0.26
CA ALA A 242 1.55 -10.35 -0.44
C ALA A 242 -0.04 -10.11 -0.25
N ASP A 243 -0.62 -8.89 -0.51
CA ASP A 243 -2.10 -8.46 -0.68
C ASP A 243 -2.28 -7.03 -1.38
N HIS A 244 -3.30 -6.11 -1.50
CA HIS A 244 -4.81 -5.93 -1.55
C HIS A 244 -5.28 -4.65 -2.41
N CYS A 245 -6.51 -4.00 -2.27
CA CYS A 245 -7.18 -3.02 -3.26
C CYS A 245 -8.34 -1.98 -2.89
N LEU A 246 -8.70 -0.98 -3.78
CA LEU A 246 -9.68 0.21 -3.72
C LEU A 246 -10.74 0.43 -4.93
N PRO A 247 -11.74 1.43 -4.94
CA PRO A 247 -12.87 1.85 -5.93
C PRO A 247 -12.76 3.00 -7.03
N PRO A 248 -13.69 3.21 -8.03
CA PRO A 248 -13.51 4.01 -9.29
C PRO A 248 -14.02 5.47 -9.41
N ASN A 249 -15.28 5.77 -9.03
CA ASN A 249 -15.83 7.12 -9.24
C ASN A 249 -15.50 8.07 -8.05
N THR A 250 -14.68 7.58 -7.13
CA THR A 250 -14.21 8.27 -5.93
C THR A 250 -13.43 9.54 -6.32
N PRO A 251 -13.87 10.75 -5.92
CA PRO A 251 -13.17 11.98 -6.30
C PRO A 251 -11.84 12.14 -5.55
N VAL A 252 -10.70 12.23 -6.25
CA VAL A 252 -9.35 12.34 -5.69
C VAL A 252 -8.76 13.72 -5.95
N TYR A 253 -8.15 14.29 -4.91
CA TYR A 253 -7.66 15.67 -4.89
C TYR A 253 -6.21 15.78 -5.40
N LEU A 254 -5.95 16.71 -6.32
CA LEU A 254 -4.64 16.96 -6.93
C LEU A 254 -3.87 18.13 -6.29
N GLU A 255 -2.57 18.25 -6.57
CA GLU A 255 -1.68 19.31 -6.04
C GLU A 255 -2.25 20.73 -6.23
N ASN A 256 -2.86 20.99 -7.38
CA ASN A 256 -3.50 22.26 -7.74
C ASN A 256 -4.88 22.47 -7.07
N GLY A 257 -5.40 21.51 -6.31
CA GLY A 257 -6.72 21.55 -5.68
C GLY A 257 -7.90 21.16 -6.58
N THR A 258 -7.67 20.77 -7.85
CA THR A 258 -8.72 20.15 -8.67
C THR A 258 -9.03 18.73 -8.18
N ILE A 259 -10.21 18.21 -8.50
CA ILE A 259 -10.67 16.90 -8.05
C ILE A 259 -11.07 16.06 -9.28
N LYS A 260 -10.29 15.04 -9.65
CA LYS A 260 -10.67 14.08 -10.70
C LYS A 260 -11.28 12.82 -10.07
N PRO A 261 -12.19 12.10 -10.73
CA PRO A 261 -12.46 10.71 -10.38
C PRO A 261 -11.15 9.89 -10.36
N ILE A 262 -11.02 8.95 -9.43
CA ILE A 262 -9.87 8.04 -9.37
C ILE A 262 -9.71 7.21 -10.65
N ASP A 263 -10.80 6.93 -11.38
CA ASP A 263 -10.75 6.34 -12.72
C ASP A 263 -10.30 7.31 -13.85
N ASP A 264 -10.10 8.59 -13.56
CA ASP A 264 -9.45 9.59 -14.44
C ASP A 264 -8.03 10.01 -14.00
N ILE A 265 -7.62 9.65 -12.76
CA ILE A 265 -6.24 9.83 -12.28
C ILE A 265 -5.27 9.04 -13.18
N LYS A 266 -4.11 9.62 -13.49
CA LYS A 266 -3.06 9.01 -14.34
C LYS A 266 -1.78 8.83 -13.55
N VAL A 267 -0.99 7.82 -13.94
CA VAL A 267 0.41 7.73 -13.51
C VAL A 267 1.13 9.02 -13.91
N GLY A 268 1.72 9.71 -12.94
CA GLY A 268 2.28 11.06 -13.07
C GLY A 268 1.43 12.18 -12.44
N ASP A 269 0.14 11.99 -12.19
CA ASP A 269 -0.68 13.00 -11.49
C ASP A 269 -0.20 13.18 -10.05
N LYS A 270 0.00 14.42 -9.63
CA LYS A 270 0.33 14.76 -8.24
C LYS A 270 -0.91 14.95 -7.39
N LEU A 271 -0.95 14.30 -6.23
CA LEU A 271 -2.13 14.16 -5.37
C LEU A 271 -1.88 14.73 -3.97
N ILE A 272 -2.95 15.11 -3.27
CA ILE A 272 -2.86 15.56 -1.87
C ILE A 272 -2.85 14.35 -0.94
N GLY A 273 -1.87 14.29 -0.05
CA GLY A 273 -1.82 13.39 1.11
C GLY A 273 -1.56 14.17 2.41
N ILE A 274 -1.48 13.44 3.53
CA ILE A 274 -1.18 14.01 4.86
C ILE A 274 0.05 13.32 5.44
N ASP A 275 1.01 14.10 5.92
CA ASP A 275 2.10 13.58 6.76
C ASP A 275 1.62 13.54 8.21
N TRP A 276 1.35 12.33 8.72
CA TRP A 276 0.92 12.10 10.09
C TRP A 276 1.99 12.45 11.14
N LYS A 277 3.27 12.60 10.77
CA LYS A 277 4.37 13.00 11.66
C LYS A 277 4.40 14.52 11.86
N THR A 278 4.47 15.33 10.81
CA THR A 278 4.43 16.81 10.94
C THR A 278 3.02 17.39 11.08
N GLY A 279 1.97 16.64 10.73
CA GLY A 279 0.59 17.12 10.70
C GLY A 279 0.27 18.02 9.49
N LYS A 280 1.17 18.11 8.50
CA LYS A 280 1.03 19.01 7.36
C LYS A 280 0.49 18.32 6.12
N ARG A 281 -0.07 19.14 5.22
CA ARG A 281 -0.37 18.75 3.83
C ARG A 281 0.93 18.38 3.13
N VAL A 282 0.94 17.26 2.43
CA VAL A 282 2.03 16.83 1.56
C VAL A 282 1.50 16.53 0.17
N ILE A 283 2.40 16.58 -0.82
CA ILE A 283 2.09 16.20 -2.19
C ILE A 283 2.73 14.85 -2.47
N GLY A 284 1.91 13.88 -2.83
CA GLY A 284 2.36 12.62 -3.40
C GLY A 284 2.22 12.60 -4.92
N LYS A 285 2.74 11.57 -5.57
CA LYS A 285 2.65 11.34 -7.01
C LYS A 285 2.04 9.96 -7.25
N CYS A 286 0.97 9.90 -8.05
CA CYS A 286 0.41 8.64 -8.49
C CYS A 286 1.43 7.92 -9.38
N ASN A 287 2.01 6.82 -8.90
CA ASN A 287 2.97 6.01 -9.67
C ASN A 287 2.31 4.75 -10.27
N TYR A 288 1.15 4.33 -9.78
CA TYR A 288 0.45 3.13 -10.23
C TYR A 288 -1.07 3.31 -10.17
N LYS A 289 -1.79 2.60 -11.05
CA LYS A 289 -3.26 2.55 -11.10
C LYS A 289 -3.79 1.20 -11.60
N LYS A 290 -4.90 0.73 -11.02
CA LYS A 290 -5.28 -0.68 -11.06
C LYS A 290 -6.79 -0.91 -10.84
N ASN A 291 -7.51 -1.29 -11.90
CA ASN A 291 -8.94 -1.57 -11.83
C ASN A 291 -9.19 -3.05 -11.43
N THR A 292 -10.00 -3.30 -10.40
CA THR A 292 -10.20 -4.57 -9.66
C THR A 292 -11.68 -4.96 -9.65
N LYS A 293 -12.11 -6.18 -9.31
CA LYS A 293 -13.56 -6.48 -9.25
C LYS A 293 -13.97 -6.99 -7.88
N HIS A 294 -15.05 -6.43 -7.34
CA HIS A 294 -15.59 -6.82 -6.04
C HIS A 294 -17.11 -6.94 -6.14
N LYS A 295 -17.69 -7.93 -5.46
CA LYS A 295 -19.16 -8.15 -5.43
C LYS A 295 -19.88 -7.15 -4.53
N GLU A 296 -19.19 -6.66 -3.51
CA GLU A 296 -19.77 -5.84 -2.45
C GLU A 296 -18.92 -4.59 -2.22
N ILE A 297 -19.57 -3.49 -1.86
CA ILE A 297 -18.95 -2.21 -1.54
C ILE A 297 -19.39 -1.75 -0.15
N TYR A 298 -18.44 -1.29 0.65
CA TYR A 298 -18.68 -0.70 1.96
C TYR A 298 -18.81 0.81 1.78
N LYS A 299 -20.03 1.37 1.96
CA LYS A 299 -20.27 2.82 1.95
C LYS A 299 -20.19 3.36 3.38
N ILE A 300 -19.06 3.96 3.72
CA ILE A 300 -18.82 4.66 4.98
C ILE A 300 -19.42 6.06 4.84
N LYS A 301 -20.30 6.46 5.75
CA LYS A 301 -20.92 7.79 5.79
C LYS A 301 -20.47 8.53 7.04
N THR A 302 -20.20 9.83 6.90
CA THR A 302 -20.03 10.77 8.01
C THR A 302 -21.18 11.78 8.03
N SER A 303 -21.06 12.86 8.79
CA SER A 303 -22.05 13.96 8.75
C SER A 303 -22.07 14.72 7.41
N TYR A 304 -21.00 14.63 6.60
CA TYR A 304 -20.79 15.46 5.40
C TYR A 304 -20.23 14.72 4.18
N TYR A 305 -19.63 13.53 4.35
CA TYR A 305 -19.00 12.76 3.26
C TYR A 305 -19.57 11.33 3.19
N THR A 306 -19.40 10.66 2.04
CA THR A 306 -19.78 9.24 1.86
C THR A 306 -18.81 8.57 0.89
N ILE A 307 -17.92 7.72 1.40
CA ILE A 307 -16.91 7.00 0.60
C ILE A 307 -17.28 5.53 0.46
N GLY A 308 -17.30 5.04 -0.78
CA GLY A 308 -17.32 3.61 -1.08
C GLY A 308 -15.92 3.01 -0.94
N SER A 309 -15.81 1.73 -0.61
CA SER A 309 -14.54 1.02 -0.41
C SER A 309 -14.68 -0.49 -0.61
N SER A 310 -13.58 -1.17 -0.92
CA SER A 310 -13.52 -2.64 -0.81
C SER A 310 -13.51 -3.05 0.68
N ARG A 311 -13.95 -4.28 0.99
CA ARG A 311 -14.02 -4.81 2.38
C ARG A 311 -12.75 -4.57 3.21
N ASN A 312 -11.60 -4.78 2.60
CA ASN A 312 -10.30 -4.83 3.27
C ASN A 312 -9.46 -3.57 2.99
N HIS A 313 -10.02 -2.59 2.29
CA HIS A 313 -9.39 -1.29 2.14
C HIS A 313 -9.32 -0.55 3.48
N LYS A 314 -8.21 0.11 3.78
CA LYS A 314 -7.97 0.73 5.09
C LYS A 314 -8.17 2.24 5.09
N PHE A 315 -8.78 2.71 6.18
CA PHE A 315 -9.05 4.10 6.48
C PHE A 315 -8.32 4.49 7.77
N PHE A 316 -7.74 5.69 7.80
CA PHE A 316 -7.23 6.25 9.04
C PHE A 316 -8.40 6.58 9.98
N VAL A 317 -8.30 6.13 11.23
CA VAL A 317 -9.11 6.59 12.37
C VAL A 317 -8.21 7.25 13.40
N ILE A 318 -8.80 8.00 14.32
CA ILE A 318 -8.12 8.47 15.53
C ILE A 318 -8.86 7.97 16.77
N ASP A 319 -8.09 7.46 17.74
CA ASP A 319 -8.63 6.78 18.91
C ASP A 319 -8.88 7.72 20.11
N LYS A 320 -9.10 7.13 21.30
CA LYS A 320 -9.41 7.86 22.54
C LYS A 320 -8.18 8.49 23.20
N ASP A 321 -7.00 8.08 22.78
CA ASP A 321 -5.68 8.45 23.32
C ASP A 321 -4.90 9.40 22.41
N LEU A 322 -5.50 9.74 21.25
CA LEU A 322 -5.02 10.66 20.21
C LEU A 322 -4.02 10.04 19.23
N GLU A 323 -3.98 8.71 19.14
CA GLU A 323 -3.18 8.01 18.14
C GLU A 323 -3.98 7.81 16.85
N ILE A 324 -3.32 8.05 15.71
CA ILE A 324 -3.87 7.79 14.38
C ILE A 324 -3.49 6.35 14.01
N LYS A 325 -4.50 5.56 13.63
CA LYS A 325 -4.39 4.12 13.36
C LYS A 325 -5.21 3.78 12.13
N GLU A 326 -4.80 2.82 11.33
CA GLU A 326 -5.61 2.37 10.20
C GLU A 326 -6.58 1.25 10.60
N VAL A 327 -7.76 1.27 9.99
CA VAL A 327 -8.82 0.29 10.19
C VAL A 327 -9.45 -0.04 8.84
N THR A 328 -9.52 -1.33 8.50
CA THR A 328 -10.21 -1.84 7.31
C THR A 328 -11.68 -1.43 7.28
N ALA A 329 -12.25 -1.25 6.09
CA ALA A 329 -13.66 -0.86 5.89
C ALA A 329 -14.65 -1.76 6.64
N GLU A 330 -14.35 -3.06 6.76
CA GLU A 330 -15.12 -4.02 7.54
C GLU A 330 -15.03 -3.86 9.07
N ASN A 331 -13.98 -3.23 9.60
CA ASN A 331 -13.73 -3.08 11.04
C ASN A 331 -14.00 -1.67 11.57
N LEU A 332 -14.29 -0.72 10.67
CA LEU A 332 -14.92 0.54 11.04
C LEU A 332 -16.26 0.31 11.75
N ARG A 333 -16.59 1.21 12.68
CA ARG A 333 -17.84 1.19 13.44
C ARG A 333 -18.44 2.59 13.49
N GLU A 334 -19.77 2.67 13.58
CA GLU A 334 -20.45 3.95 13.76
C GLU A 334 -19.99 4.62 15.07
N GLY A 335 -19.75 5.93 15.02
CA GLY A 335 -19.17 6.70 16.11
C GLY A 335 -17.63 6.74 16.18
N MET A 336 -16.90 5.89 15.43
CA MET A 336 -15.46 6.09 15.17
C MET A 336 -15.21 7.38 14.40
N VAL A 337 -13.99 7.92 14.47
CA VAL A 337 -13.64 9.23 13.92
C VAL A 337 -12.56 9.09 12.85
N ILE A 338 -12.83 9.59 11.64
CA ILE A 338 -11.91 9.59 10.49
C ILE A 338 -11.46 11.01 10.13
N PRO A 339 -10.24 11.21 9.58
CA PRO A 339 -9.78 12.49 9.08
C PRO A 339 -10.43 12.77 7.73
N CYS A 340 -11.10 13.91 7.62
CA CYS A 340 -11.60 14.42 6.34
C CYS A 340 -10.87 15.71 5.95
N TYR A 341 -10.37 15.80 4.72
CA TYR A 341 -9.57 16.95 4.26
C TYR A 341 -10.37 18.26 4.27
N MET A 342 -9.70 19.36 4.64
CA MET A 342 -10.22 20.72 4.43
C MET A 342 -9.54 21.39 3.24
N GLY A 343 -10.34 21.85 2.27
CA GLY A 343 -9.86 22.61 1.13
C GLY A 343 -9.20 23.94 1.54
N GLN A 344 -8.25 24.38 0.72
CA GLN A 344 -7.57 25.67 0.84
C GLN A 344 -7.71 26.47 -0.46
N GLU A 345 -7.42 27.76 -0.41
CA GLU A 345 -7.36 28.60 -1.61
C GLU A 345 -6.06 28.36 -2.36
N ASN A 346 -6.17 28.11 -3.67
CA ASN A 346 -5.03 27.99 -4.59
C ASN A 346 -5.19 29.02 -5.73
N GLU A 347 -4.07 29.39 -6.34
CA GLU A 347 -4.06 30.09 -7.63
C GLU A 347 -4.23 29.08 -8.78
N PHE A 348 -5.10 29.39 -9.74
CA PHE A 348 -5.38 28.52 -10.90
C PHE A 348 -4.97 29.22 -12.19
N LYS A 349 -4.49 28.45 -13.17
CA LYS A 349 -4.26 28.96 -14.52
C LYS A 349 -5.59 29.40 -15.16
N ARG A 350 -5.57 30.52 -15.89
CA ARG A 350 -6.74 31.01 -16.64
C ARG A 350 -7.15 29.98 -17.70
N ILE A 351 -8.41 29.55 -17.67
CA ILE A 351 -8.94 28.56 -18.62
C ILE A 351 -9.38 29.28 -19.89
N GLU A 352 -8.79 28.90 -21.03
CA GLU A 352 -9.15 29.45 -22.34
C GLU A 352 -10.50 28.94 -22.86
N LEU A 353 -11.20 29.84 -23.53
CA LEU A 353 -12.49 29.63 -24.17
C LEU A 353 -12.35 29.76 -25.69
N LYS A 354 -13.12 28.96 -26.41
CA LYS A 354 -13.18 29.01 -27.87
C LYS A 354 -14.17 30.09 -28.30
N GLU A 355 -13.78 30.96 -29.23
CA GLU A 355 -14.75 31.74 -30.01
C GLU A 355 -15.61 30.78 -30.87
N PRO A 356 -16.90 31.08 -31.09
CA PRO A 356 -17.75 30.30 -31.98
C PRO A 356 -17.40 30.60 -33.45
N GLU A 357 -17.50 29.60 -34.32
CA GLU A 357 -17.34 29.83 -35.76
C GLU A 357 -18.44 30.77 -36.30
N TYR A 358 -18.04 31.79 -37.07
CA TYR A 358 -18.82 33.02 -37.22
C TYR A 358 -20.09 32.91 -38.09
N PHE A 359 -21.26 32.92 -37.45
CA PHE A 359 -22.59 33.07 -38.07
C PHE A 359 -23.35 34.34 -37.62
N GLU A 360 -22.59 35.37 -37.22
CA GLU A 360 -23.10 36.67 -36.78
C GLU A 360 -23.57 37.52 -37.97
N ARG A 361 -24.78 38.11 -37.87
CA ARG A 361 -25.25 39.17 -38.78
C ARG A 361 -25.09 40.52 -38.09
N LEU A 362 -24.43 41.45 -38.77
CA LEU A 362 -24.29 42.85 -38.38
C LEU A 362 -25.33 43.67 -39.14
N GLU A 363 -25.93 44.68 -38.50
CA GLU A 363 -26.68 45.72 -39.20
C GLU A 363 -25.73 46.87 -39.57
N LEU A 364 -25.78 47.32 -40.83
CA LEU A 364 -25.03 48.50 -41.25
C LEU A 364 -25.84 49.80 -41.03
N PRO A 365 -25.27 50.83 -40.38
CA PRO A 365 -25.83 52.18 -40.39
C PRO A 365 -26.02 52.70 -41.82
N GLN A 366 -27.01 53.58 -42.04
CA GLN A 366 -27.30 54.09 -43.40
C GLN A 366 -26.07 54.74 -44.05
N GLU A 367 -25.28 55.50 -43.27
CA GLU A 367 -24.06 56.16 -43.74
C GLU A 367 -22.99 55.17 -44.23
N ALA A 368 -22.88 54.01 -43.59
CA ALA A 368 -21.96 52.95 -43.99
C ALA A 368 -22.43 52.30 -45.31
N VAL A 369 -23.74 52.04 -45.44
CA VAL A 369 -24.35 51.51 -46.67
C VAL A 369 -24.17 52.49 -47.84
N GLU A 370 -24.48 53.78 -47.62
CA GLU A 370 -24.35 54.80 -48.66
C GLU A 370 -22.88 55.03 -49.06
N LYS A 371 -21.90 54.98 -48.14
CA LYS A 371 -20.49 55.10 -48.57
C LYS A 371 -20.03 53.91 -49.42
N LEU A 372 -20.50 52.69 -49.16
CA LEU A 372 -20.25 51.55 -50.06
C LEU A 372 -20.94 51.73 -51.42
N LYS A 373 -22.19 52.22 -51.43
CA LYS A 373 -22.97 52.55 -52.64
C LYS A 373 -22.28 53.63 -53.49
N ILE A 374 -21.66 54.61 -52.84
CA ILE A 374 -20.84 55.66 -53.46
C ILE A 374 -19.55 55.07 -54.06
N ILE A 375 -18.75 54.32 -53.29
CA ILE A 375 -17.49 53.71 -53.78
C ILE A 375 -17.75 52.79 -54.98
N ARG A 376 -18.86 52.06 -54.98
CA ARG A 376 -19.28 51.22 -56.11
C ARG A 376 -19.56 52.04 -57.38
N LYS A 377 -20.27 53.17 -57.24
CA LYS A 377 -20.57 54.09 -58.36
C LYS A 377 -19.30 54.80 -58.86
N GLU A 378 -18.45 55.29 -57.95
CA GLU A 378 -17.16 55.93 -58.27
C GLU A 378 -16.25 55.01 -59.11
N ARG A 379 -16.37 53.69 -58.97
CA ARG A 379 -15.61 52.68 -59.73
C ARG A 379 -16.36 52.03 -60.91
N ASN A 380 -17.54 52.54 -61.28
CA ASN A 380 -18.40 51.99 -62.35
C ASN A 380 -18.76 50.49 -62.21
N TRP A 381 -18.78 49.96 -60.98
CA TRP A 381 -19.06 48.54 -60.74
C TRP A 381 -20.58 48.26 -60.68
N THR A 382 -21.08 47.34 -61.51
CA THR A 382 -22.46 46.85 -61.40
C THR A 382 -22.60 45.94 -60.17
N GLN A 383 -23.83 45.73 -59.70
CA GLN A 383 -24.08 44.83 -58.56
C GLN A 383 -23.70 43.38 -58.92
N ASP A 384 -24.03 42.92 -60.13
CA ASP A 384 -23.70 41.58 -60.63
C ASP A 384 -22.19 41.36 -60.80
N TYR A 385 -21.42 42.40 -61.18
CA TYR A 385 -19.97 42.31 -61.31
C TYR A 385 -19.27 41.96 -59.98
N ILE A 386 -19.70 42.57 -58.88
CA ILE A 386 -19.20 42.26 -57.53
C ILE A 386 -19.64 40.86 -57.10
N VAL A 387 -20.92 40.53 -57.31
CA VAL A 387 -21.48 39.27 -56.83
C VAL A 387 -20.92 38.05 -57.56
N SER A 388 -20.66 38.17 -58.86
CA SER A 388 -20.00 37.12 -59.65
C SER A 388 -18.55 36.90 -59.22
N HIS A 389 -17.78 37.97 -58.97
CA HIS A 389 -16.42 37.86 -58.41
C HIS A 389 -16.39 37.22 -57.02
N LEU A 390 -17.32 37.57 -56.15
CA LEU A 390 -17.44 36.99 -54.80
C LEU A 390 -18.13 35.60 -54.78
N LYS A 391 -18.65 35.12 -55.92
CA LYS A 391 -19.39 33.87 -56.08
C LYS A 391 -20.56 33.73 -55.09
N LYS A 392 -21.38 34.78 -54.95
CA LYS A 392 -22.57 34.81 -54.06
C LYS A 392 -23.88 34.88 -54.87
N HIS A 393 -25.02 34.94 -54.19
CA HIS A 393 -26.34 35.09 -54.82
C HIS A 393 -26.52 36.52 -55.38
N THR A 394 -27.01 36.64 -56.62
CA THR A 394 -27.17 37.90 -57.41
C THR A 394 -27.70 39.08 -56.60
N ASN A 395 -28.74 38.88 -55.79
CA ASN A 395 -29.39 39.95 -55.05
C ASN A 395 -28.57 40.50 -53.85
N LEU A 396 -27.47 39.87 -53.44
CA LEU A 396 -26.74 40.20 -52.18
C LEU A 396 -26.42 41.70 -52.02
N ILE A 397 -25.84 42.33 -53.03
CA ILE A 397 -25.50 43.76 -52.99
C ILE A 397 -26.75 44.63 -53.14
N SER A 398 -27.74 44.18 -53.92
CA SER A 398 -29.00 44.90 -54.11
C SER A 398 -29.83 44.97 -52.84
N ASP A 399 -29.90 43.86 -52.10
CA ASP A 399 -30.58 43.78 -50.82
C ASP A 399 -29.80 44.58 -49.75
N LEU A 400 -28.47 44.48 -49.69
CA LEU A 400 -27.63 45.27 -48.78
C LEU A 400 -27.81 46.79 -48.98
N GLU A 401 -27.82 47.24 -50.23
CA GLU A 401 -27.91 48.66 -50.57
C GLU A 401 -29.33 49.25 -50.46
N ASN A 402 -30.39 48.45 -50.50
CA ASN A 402 -31.76 48.96 -50.74
C ASN A 402 -32.91 48.27 -49.96
N LYS A 403 -32.71 47.11 -49.31
CA LYS A 403 -33.83 46.38 -48.64
C LYS A 403 -33.52 45.84 -47.24
N ASN A 404 -32.32 45.31 -47.03
CA ASN A 404 -31.97 44.54 -45.83
C ASN A 404 -30.51 44.81 -45.46
N LYS A 405 -30.32 45.68 -44.46
CA LYS A 405 -29.01 46.11 -43.98
C LYS A 405 -28.27 45.06 -43.13
N HIS A 406 -28.89 43.90 -42.87
CA HIS A 406 -28.31 42.83 -42.08
C HIS A 406 -27.48 41.87 -42.94
N ILE A 407 -26.16 41.89 -42.75
CA ILE A 407 -25.20 41.07 -43.50
C ILE A 407 -24.33 40.22 -42.57
N TYR A 408 -23.99 39.01 -43.00
CA TYR A 408 -23.07 38.15 -42.24
C TYR A 408 -21.67 38.76 -42.19
N ILE A 409 -21.03 38.73 -41.02
CA ILE A 409 -19.71 39.35 -40.78
C ILE A 409 -18.64 38.88 -41.78
N ASN A 410 -18.63 37.59 -42.15
CA ASN A 410 -17.70 37.06 -43.14
C ASN A 410 -17.99 37.61 -44.55
N THR A 411 -19.26 37.71 -44.93
CA THR A 411 -19.67 38.26 -46.24
C THR A 411 -19.41 39.76 -46.34
N LEU A 412 -19.54 40.50 -45.23
CA LEU A 412 -19.13 41.90 -45.17
C LEU A 412 -17.60 42.04 -45.31
N LYS A 413 -16.80 41.17 -44.66
CA LYS A 413 -15.35 41.12 -44.85
C LYS A 413 -14.95 40.84 -46.29
N GLU A 414 -15.61 39.90 -46.97
CA GLU A 414 -15.39 39.60 -48.39
C GLU A 414 -15.67 40.83 -49.28
N ILE A 415 -16.78 41.54 -49.04
CA ILE A 415 -17.14 42.76 -49.79
C ILE A 415 -16.15 43.91 -49.52
N LEU A 416 -15.83 44.18 -48.24
CA LEU A 416 -14.88 45.24 -47.87
C LEU A 416 -13.48 44.95 -48.43
N GLY A 417 -13.04 43.69 -48.40
CA GLY A 417 -11.80 43.25 -49.04
C GLY A 417 -11.79 43.49 -50.55
N PHE A 418 -12.87 43.18 -51.26
CA PHE A 418 -13.02 43.50 -52.70
C PHE A 418 -13.00 45.01 -52.97
N TYR A 419 -13.48 45.82 -52.02
CA TYR A 419 -13.46 47.28 -52.11
C TYR A 419 -12.09 47.88 -51.71
N GLY A 420 -11.19 47.10 -51.11
CA GLY A 420 -9.90 47.56 -50.60
C GLY A 420 -9.99 48.31 -49.27
N ILE A 421 -10.89 47.90 -48.38
CA ILE A 421 -11.19 48.54 -47.10
C ILE A 421 -10.95 47.52 -45.97
N ASP A 422 -10.21 47.87 -44.92
CA ASP A 422 -10.12 46.99 -43.74
C ASP A 422 -11.44 46.95 -42.96
N PHE A 423 -11.79 45.76 -42.49
CA PHE A 423 -13.04 45.53 -41.75
C PHE A 423 -13.07 46.22 -40.38
N ASN A 424 -11.93 46.26 -39.67
CA ASN A 424 -11.87 46.78 -38.30
C ASN A 424 -11.91 48.31 -38.31
N ASP A 425 -11.18 48.95 -39.23
CA ASP A 425 -11.25 50.40 -39.45
C ASP A 425 -12.66 50.84 -39.88
N PHE A 426 -13.30 50.09 -40.78
CA PHE A 426 -14.69 50.35 -41.19
C PHE A 426 -15.69 50.16 -40.04
N ALA A 427 -15.53 49.10 -39.24
CA ALA A 427 -16.39 48.84 -38.08
C ALA A 427 -16.23 49.90 -36.98
N ALA A 428 -15.01 50.32 -36.69
CA ALA A 428 -14.73 51.39 -35.73
C ALA A 428 -15.28 52.74 -36.21
N LYS A 429 -15.02 53.12 -37.47
CA LYS A 429 -15.46 54.40 -38.04
C LYS A 429 -16.98 54.59 -38.04
N TYR A 430 -17.74 53.51 -38.22
CA TYR A 430 -19.21 53.54 -38.26
C TYR A 430 -19.87 52.95 -37.00
N ASN A 431 -19.14 52.80 -35.88
CA ASN A 431 -19.64 52.28 -34.61
C ASN A 431 -20.45 50.96 -34.75
N ILE A 432 -19.97 50.03 -35.58
CA ILE A 432 -20.65 48.77 -35.86
C ILE A 432 -20.47 47.83 -34.67
N ASN A 433 -21.47 47.79 -33.78
CA ASN A 433 -21.48 46.92 -32.61
C ASN A 433 -21.35 45.43 -33.02
N LYS A 434 -20.25 44.81 -32.58
CA LYS A 434 -19.99 43.37 -32.68
C LYS A 434 -20.13 42.71 -31.31
N THR A 435 -20.65 41.48 -31.27
CA THR A 435 -20.58 40.62 -30.09
C THR A 435 -19.11 40.32 -29.74
N VAL A 436 -18.75 40.51 -28.48
CA VAL A 436 -17.45 40.14 -27.91
C VAL A 436 -17.57 38.76 -27.27
N TYR A 437 -16.53 37.93 -27.36
CA TYR A 437 -16.46 36.63 -26.67
C TYR A 437 -15.28 36.65 -25.70
N PRO A 438 -15.48 36.39 -24.40
CA PRO A 438 -14.38 36.46 -23.43
C PRO A 438 -13.40 35.30 -23.65
N LYS A 439 -12.11 35.63 -23.86
CA LYS A 439 -11.06 34.61 -24.08
C LYS A 439 -10.86 33.66 -22.90
N TYR A 440 -11.17 34.08 -21.68
CA TYR A 440 -11.02 33.29 -20.46
C TYR A 440 -12.30 33.33 -19.61
N ILE A 441 -12.49 32.33 -18.75
CA ILE A 441 -13.58 32.35 -17.77
C ILE A 441 -13.32 33.47 -16.73
N ASN A 442 -14.28 34.37 -16.58
CA ASN A 442 -14.34 35.36 -15.49
C ASN A 442 -15.53 35.07 -14.55
N GLU A 443 -15.61 35.78 -13.43
CA GLU A 443 -16.64 35.58 -12.41
C GLU A 443 -18.05 35.83 -12.96
N GLU A 444 -18.23 36.93 -13.72
CA GLU A 444 -19.48 37.27 -14.42
C GLU A 444 -20.01 36.12 -15.30
N LEU A 445 -19.18 35.58 -16.20
CA LEU A 445 -19.58 34.50 -17.10
C LEU A 445 -19.92 33.21 -16.33
N ALA A 446 -19.17 32.90 -15.28
CA ALA A 446 -19.43 31.74 -14.44
C ALA A 446 -20.73 31.88 -13.65
N GLN A 447 -21.07 33.09 -13.19
CA GLN A 447 -22.34 33.37 -12.55
C GLN A 447 -23.53 33.21 -13.52
N VAL A 448 -23.41 33.70 -14.77
CA VAL A 448 -24.40 33.45 -15.83
C VAL A 448 -24.54 31.95 -16.11
N ALA A 449 -23.44 31.21 -16.23
CA ALA A 449 -23.46 29.76 -16.43
C ALA A 449 -24.12 29.01 -15.24
N GLY A 450 -23.93 29.49 -14.01
CA GLY A 450 -24.60 29.00 -12.81
C GLY A 450 -26.10 29.14 -12.89
N TYR A 451 -26.60 30.35 -13.17
CA TYR A 451 -28.04 30.60 -13.31
C TYR A 451 -28.63 29.77 -14.46
N MET A 452 -27.95 29.70 -15.61
CA MET A 452 -28.39 28.89 -16.75
C MET A 452 -28.48 27.38 -16.43
N THR A 453 -27.64 26.87 -15.52
CA THR A 453 -27.74 25.49 -15.03
C THR A 453 -28.98 25.29 -14.15
N GLY A 454 -29.36 26.31 -13.38
CA GLY A 454 -30.57 26.33 -12.54
C GLY A 454 -31.87 26.48 -13.33
N ASP A 455 -32.09 27.58 -14.04
CA ASP A 455 -33.31 27.83 -14.83
C ASP A 455 -33.08 28.44 -16.23
N GLY A 456 -31.97 28.08 -16.88
CA GLY A 456 -31.73 28.40 -18.30
C GLY A 456 -32.52 27.50 -19.24
N GLY A 457 -33.16 28.07 -20.26
CA GLY A 457 -33.92 27.34 -21.28
C GLY A 457 -33.53 27.72 -22.70
N LEU A 458 -33.18 26.73 -23.53
CA LEU A 458 -32.94 26.94 -24.97
C LEU A 458 -34.29 26.99 -25.70
N ALA A 459 -34.64 28.15 -26.25
CA ALA A 459 -35.93 28.40 -26.92
C ALA A 459 -35.87 28.21 -28.45
N SER A 460 -34.69 28.41 -29.05
CA SER A 460 -34.38 28.07 -30.43
C SER A 460 -32.87 27.83 -30.56
N GLU A 461 -32.39 27.37 -31.71
CA GLU A 461 -30.95 27.24 -32.00
C GLU A 461 -30.23 28.59 -32.12
N ARG A 462 -30.98 29.70 -32.03
CA ARG A 462 -30.48 31.08 -32.02
C ARG A 462 -30.91 31.87 -30.77
N THR A 463 -31.63 31.23 -29.83
CA THR A 463 -32.27 31.90 -28.69
C THR A 463 -32.19 31.05 -27.43
N PHE A 464 -31.62 31.60 -26.36
CA PHE A 464 -31.89 31.10 -25.00
C PHE A 464 -32.59 32.15 -24.15
N ARG A 465 -33.24 31.67 -23.09
CA ARG A 465 -34.00 32.46 -22.13
C ARG A 465 -33.57 32.16 -20.71
N ILE A 466 -33.70 33.15 -19.85
CA ILE A 466 -33.57 33.07 -18.40
C ILE A 466 -34.89 33.60 -17.81
N THR A 467 -35.46 32.90 -16.83
CA THR A 467 -36.74 33.25 -16.19
C THR A 467 -36.52 33.55 -14.72
N ASP A 468 -37.19 34.57 -14.18
CA ASP A 468 -37.29 34.82 -12.72
C ASP A 468 -38.64 35.51 -12.42
N GLN A 469 -39.08 35.45 -11.17
CA GLN A 469 -40.15 36.30 -10.65
C GLN A 469 -39.61 37.71 -10.31
N SER A 470 -38.35 37.82 -9.90
CA SER A 470 -37.69 39.09 -9.58
C SER A 470 -37.21 39.83 -10.83
N THR A 471 -37.84 40.98 -11.12
CA THR A 471 -37.38 41.85 -12.23
C THR A 471 -35.99 42.44 -11.98
N ASP A 472 -35.60 42.65 -10.71
CA ASP A 472 -34.32 43.27 -10.35
C ASP A 472 -33.16 42.29 -10.47
N CYS A 473 -33.37 41.02 -10.10
CA CYS A 473 -32.41 39.96 -10.39
C CYS A 473 -32.15 39.89 -11.91
N LEU A 474 -33.21 39.91 -12.74
CA LEU A 474 -33.07 39.90 -14.19
C LEU A 474 -32.45 41.18 -14.77
N LYS A 475 -32.63 42.36 -14.16
CA LYS A 475 -31.89 43.58 -14.56
C LYS A 475 -30.40 43.41 -14.32
N GLU A 476 -29.99 42.80 -13.21
CA GLU A 476 -28.59 42.54 -12.92
C GLU A 476 -27.98 41.51 -13.88
N TYR A 477 -28.64 40.36 -14.10
CA TYR A 477 -28.19 39.39 -15.10
C TYR A 477 -28.20 39.96 -16.54
N LYS A 478 -29.13 40.87 -16.87
CA LYS A 478 -29.10 41.62 -18.14
C LYS A 478 -27.83 42.45 -18.26
N ASN A 479 -27.46 43.21 -17.21
CA ASN A 479 -26.26 44.05 -17.20
C ASN A 479 -24.97 43.20 -17.26
N ILE A 480 -24.90 42.09 -16.52
CA ILE A 480 -23.76 41.16 -16.56
C ILE A 480 -23.57 40.60 -17.98
N ILE A 481 -24.64 40.17 -18.65
CA ILE A 481 -24.57 39.65 -20.03
C ILE A 481 -24.15 40.76 -21.02
N LYS A 482 -24.59 42.00 -20.79
CA LYS A 482 -24.17 43.16 -21.57
C LYS A 482 -22.67 43.46 -21.41
N ASN A 483 -22.14 43.38 -20.19
CA ASN A 483 -20.71 43.55 -19.91
C ASN A 483 -19.87 42.47 -20.62
N ILE A 484 -20.25 41.19 -20.49
CA ILE A 484 -19.48 40.06 -21.03
C ILE A 484 -19.44 40.08 -22.57
N PHE A 485 -20.59 40.32 -23.22
CA PHE A 485 -20.76 40.05 -24.66
C PHE A 485 -20.93 41.30 -25.53
N ASN A 486 -21.01 42.50 -24.95
CA ASN A 486 -21.42 43.74 -25.65
C ASN A 486 -22.76 43.60 -26.42
N TYR A 487 -23.69 42.84 -25.85
CA TYR A 487 -25.00 42.54 -26.42
C TYR A 487 -26.08 42.90 -25.40
N ASP A 488 -27.10 43.68 -25.77
CA ASP A 488 -28.17 44.10 -24.86
C ASP A 488 -29.38 43.13 -24.92
N PRO A 489 -29.65 42.33 -23.87
CA PRO A 489 -30.73 41.34 -23.89
C PRO A 489 -32.13 41.94 -23.81
N ILE A 490 -33.12 41.29 -24.42
CA ILE A 490 -34.52 41.74 -24.38
C ILE A 490 -35.16 41.24 -23.06
N LEU A 491 -35.51 42.17 -22.16
CA LEU A 491 -36.30 41.87 -20.96
C LEU A 491 -37.79 42.09 -21.27
N LYS A 492 -38.64 41.08 -21.03
CA LYS A 492 -40.10 41.15 -21.25
C LYS A 492 -40.85 40.27 -20.25
N HIS A 493 -42.16 40.48 -20.10
CA HIS A 493 -43.00 39.57 -19.30
C HIS A 493 -43.03 38.17 -19.92
N HIS A 494 -43.22 37.13 -19.10
CA HIS A 494 -43.38 35.76 -19.58
C HIS A 494 -44.63 35.64 -20.51
N PRO A 495 -44.58 34.90 -21.64
CA PRO A 495 -45.66 34.90 -22.64
C PRO A 495 -46.98 34.32 -22.15
N ASP A 496 -46.92 33.30 -21.29
CA ASP A 496 -48.07 32.77 -20.57
C ASP A 496 -48.40 33.69 -19.39
N LYS A 497 -49.52 34.42 -19.52
CA LYS A 497 -50.02 35.41 -18.56
C LYS A 497 -50.43 34.82 -17.20
N SER A 498 -50.56 33.50 -17.07
CA SER A 498 -50.84 32.87 -15.77
C SER A 498 -49.61 32.82 -14.85
N LYS A 499 -48.41 33.02 -15.41
CA LYS A 499 -47.14 33.02 -14.67
C LYS A 499 -46.68 34.46 -14.43
N ASN A 500 -46.74 34.90 -13.18
CA ASN A 500 -46.16 36.17 -12.73
C ASN A 500 -44.62 36.07 -12.71
N ALA A 501 -44.02 36.16 -13.90
CA ALA A 501 -42.59 36.00 -14.12
C ALA A 501 -42.17 36.85 -15.34
N HIS A 502 -40.89 37.19 -15.37
CA HIS A 502 -40.26 37.91 -16.46
C HIS A 502 -39.17 37.03 -17.09
N ILE A 503 -38.86 37.31 -18.36
CA ILE A 503 -37.82 36.60 -19.10
C ILE A 503 -36.82 37.57 -19.71
N ILE A 504 -35.55 37.25 -19.57
CA ILE A 504 -34.49 37.74 -20.46
C ILE A 504 -34.47 36.81 -21.67
N GLU A 505 -34.46 37.37 -22.88
CA GLU A 505 -34.31 36.64 -24.14
C GLU A 505 -33.07 37.13 -24.89
N ILE A 506 -32.20 36.19 -25.25
CA ILE A 506 -30.91 36.44 -25.89
C ILE A 506 -30.96 35.81 -27.27
N ASN A 507 -31.31 36.62 -28.26
CA ASN A 507 -31.50 36.24 -29.66
C ASN A 507 -30.17 36.36 -30.43
N ASN A 508 -29.14 35.63 -30.00
CA ASN A 508 -27.83 35.62 -30.63
C ASN A 508 -27.28 34.20 -30.73
N ALA A 509 -27.20 33.68 -31.96
CA ALA A 509 -26.71 32.34 -32.26
C ALA A 509 -25.23 32.15 -31.90
N GLY A 510 -24.42 33.21 -31.98
CA GLY A 510 -23.01 33.15 -31.57
C GLY A 510 -22.87 32.97 -30.07
N ILE A 511 -23.68 33.66 -29.26
CA ILE A 511 -23.69 33.48 -27.80
C ILE A 511 -24.23 32.10 -27.42
N VAL A 512 -25.31 31.61 -28.05
CA VAL A 512 -25.80 30.22 -27.88
C VAL A 512 -24.67 29.22 -28.15
N LYS A 513 -24.03 29.33 -29.32
CA LYS A 513 -22.97 28.43 -29.77
C LYS A 513 -21.73 28.48 -28.86
N PHE A 514 -21.34 29.67 -28.41
CA PHE A 514 -20.28 29.87 -27.43
C PHE A 514 -20.54 29.13 -26.11
N PHE A 515 -21.79 29.14 -25.61
CA PHE A 515 -22.16 28.37 -24.42
C PHE A 515 -22.19 26.86 -24.68
N GLU A 516 -22.65 26.39 -25.84
CA GLU A 516 -22.61 24.97 -26.20
C GLU A 516 -21.17 24.42 -26.30
N ASP A 517 -20.28 25.15 -26.97
CA ASP A 517 -18.90 24.72 -27.26
C ASP A 517 -17.95 24.84 -26.04
N ASN A 518 -18.26 25.71 -25.09
CA ASN A 518 -17.45 25.90 -23.89
C ASN A 518 -18.04 25.28 -22.62
N PHE A 519 -19.37 25.21 -22.51
CA PHE A 519 -20.09 24.75 -21.32
C PHE A 519 -21.10 23.65 -21.66
N LYS A 520 -20.61 22.64 -22.38
CA LYS A 520 -21.31 21.41 -22.76
C LYS A 520 -22.16 20.86 -21.60
N GLY A 521 -23.46 20.74 -21.83
CA GLY A 521 -24.44 20.23 -20.85
C GLY A 521 -25.36 21.30 -20.25
N ILE A 522 -24.98 22.58 -20.22
CA ILE A 522 -25.83 23.62 -19.58
C ILE A 522 -27.13 23.86 -20.36
N LEU A 523 -27.08 23.91 -21.70
CA LEU A 523 -28.22 24.23 -22.58
C LEU A 523 -29.09 23.02 -23.01
N GLY A 524 -29.01 21.89 -22.31
CA GLY A 524 -29.62 20.62 -22.75
C GLY A 524 -31.15 20.64 -22.87
N LYS A 525 -31.68 20.50 -24.10
CA LYS A 525 -33.13 20.49 -24.42
C LYS A 525 -34.00 19.47 -23.66
N ASN A 526 -33.41 18.40 -23.08
CA ASN A 526 -34.15 17.27 -22.47
C ASN A 526 -33.57 16.79 -21.13
N LYS A 527 -33.82 17.54 -20.04
CA LYS A 527 -33.65 17.19 -18.60
C LYS A 527 -32.27 16.72 -18.10
N LYS A 528 -31.31 16.38 -18.97
CA LYS A 528 -29.91 16.07 -18.65
C LYS A 528 -29.05 17.34 -18.72
N ARG A 529 -29.30 18.31 -17.83
CA ARG A 529 -28.34 19.41 -17.63
C ARG A 529 -27.12 18.89 -16.86
N ASP A 530 -25.94 19.47 -17.08
CA ASP A 530 -24.73 19.07 -16.38
C ASP A 530 -23.84 20.29 -16.06
N ILE A 531 -23.01 20.20 -15.03
CA ILE A 531 -22.05 21.26 -14.70
C ILE A 531 -20.78 21.02 -15.51
N SER A 532 -20.37 22.01 -16.31
CA SER A 532 -19.18 21.90 -17.14
C SER A 532 -17.91 21.70 -16.30
N GLU A 533 -17.11 20.70 -16.68
CA GLU A 533 -15.77 20.45 -16.11
C GLU A 533 -14.90 21.71 -16.05
N LYS A 534 -14.99 22.61 -17.04
CA LYS A 534 -14.25 23.88 -17.03
C LYS A 534 -14.53 24.70 -15.76
N ILE A 535 -15.75 24.63 -15.21
CA ILE A 535 -16.17 25.34 -14.01
C ILE A 535 -15.74 24.59 -12.75
N ILE A 536 -15.88 23.26 -12.73
CA ILE A 536 -15.45 22.39 -11.61
C ILE A 536 -13.93 22.51 -11.38
N PHE A 537 -13.17 22.75 -12.45
CA PHE A 537 -11.70 22.91 -12.41
C PHE A 537 -11.21 24.38 -12.40
N SER A 538 -12.09 25.36 -12.21
CA SER A 538 -11.73 26.78 -12.11
C SER A 538 -11.33 27.21 -10.68
N SER A 539 -10.87 28.46 -10.51
CA SER A 539 -10.47 29.01 -9.21
C SER A 539 -11.63 29.17 -8.24
N ASN A 540 -11.33 29.26 -6.93
CA ASN A 540 -12.33 29.45 -5.89
C ASN A 540 -13.25 30.67 -6.13
N ASN A 541 -12.76 31.74 -6.76
CA ASN A 541 -13.59 32.88 -7.17
C ASN A 541 -14.62 32.52 -8.24
N ILE A 542 -14.20 31.79 -9.28
CA ILE A 542 -15.10 31.31 -10.34
C ILE A 542 -16.12 30.32 -9.77
N ILE A 543 -15.70 29.44 -8.86
CA ILE A 543 -16.58 28.50 -8.15
C ILE A 543 -17.60 29.26 -7.28
N ARG A 544 -17.18 30.30 -6.54
CA ARG A 544 -18.09 31.19 -5.77
C ARG A 544 -19.13 31.84 -6.68
N ALA A 545 -18.69 32.41 -7.81
CA ALA A 545 -19.57 33.10 -8.74
C ALA A 545 -20.60 32.14 -9.38
N PHE A 546 -20.17 30.95 -9.81
CA PHE A 546 -21.09 29.91 -10.30
C PHE A 546 -22.10 29.45 -9.22
N LEU A 547 -21.63 29.21 -7.99
CA LEU A 547 -22.50 28.82 -6.87
C LEU A 547 -23.51 29.91 -6.51
N ARG A 548 -23.13 31.19 -6.60
CA ARG A 548 -24.05 32.32 -6.49
C ARG A 548 -25.11 32.25 -7.59
N GLY A 549 -24.67 32.06 -8.84
CA GLY A 549 -25.56 31.97 -10.01
C GLY A 549 -26.63 30.90 -9.90
N ILE A 550 -26.24 29.67 -9.56
CA ILE A 550 -27.21 28.56 -9.43
C ILE A 550 -28.08 28.70 -8.16
N ALA A 551 -27.63 29.43 -7.14
CA ALA A 551 -28.44 29.76 -5.97
C ALA A 551 -29.40 30.95 -6.20
N ASP A 552 -29.06 31.92 -7.05
CA ASP A 552 -30.02 32.95 -7.48
C ASP A 552 -31.19 32.31 -8.23
N ALA A 553 -30.97 31.26 -9.03
CA ALA A 553 -32.03 30.45 -9.62
C ALA A 553 -32.70 29.50 -8.60
N GLU A 554 -32.04 28.39 -8.26
CA GLU A 554 -32.57 27.24 -7.50
C GLU A 554 -32.34 27.32 -5.97
N GLY A 555 -31.74 28.40 -5.48
CA GLY A 555 -31.47 28.59 -4.06
C GLY A 555 -32.64 29.18 -3.27
N SER A 556 -32.77 28.77 -2.02
CA SER A 556 -33.75 29.26 -1.06
C SER A 556 -33.13 29.46 0.32
N VAL A 557 -33.67 30.38 1.12
CA VAL A 557 -33.18 30.71 2.46
C VAL A 557 -34.34 30.71 3.44
N ASN A 558 -34.31 29.74 4.36
CA ASN A 558 -35.24 29.57 5.47
C ASN A 558 -34.41 29.46 6.78
N ASN A 559 -34.61 28.41 7.58
CA ASN A 559 -33.74 28.08 8.73
C ASN A 559 -32.33 27.57 8.32
N CYS A 560 -32.13 27.33 7.02
CA CYS A 560 -30.87 26.99 6.38
C CYS A 560 -30.91 27.49 4.92
N ILE A 561 -29.76 27.48 4.24
CA ILE A 561 -29.68 27.73 2.80
C ILE A 561 -29.86 26.38 2.10
N SER A 562 -30.77 26.30 1.12
CA SER A 562 -31.05 25.05 0.38
C SER A 562 -31.05 25.33 -1.12
N ILE A 563 -30.25 24.59 -1.91
CA ILE A 563 -30.25 24.67 -3.38
C ILE A 563 -30.90 23.41 -3.93
N SER A 564 -31.98 23.55 -4.71
CA SER A 564 -32.66 22.42 -5.36
C SER A 564 -32.01 22.00 -6.67
N SER A 565 -32.23 20.74 -7.04
CA SER A 565 -32.05 20.29 -8.43
C SER A 565 -32.79 18.98 -8.65
N SER A 566 -33.50 18.86 -9.78
CA SER A 566 -34.21 17.63 -10.13
C SER A 566 -33.28 16.41 -10.34
N GLN A 567 -31.96 16.63 -10.52
CA GLN A 567 -30.94 15.62 -10.79
C GLN A 567 -29.96 15.45 -9.62
N GLU A 568 -29.78 14.23 -9.14
CA GLU A 568 -28.92 13.92 -7.98
C GLU A 568 -27.43 14.23 -8.24
N LYS A 569 -26.93 13.97 -9.46
CA LYS A 569 -25.55 14.31 -9.88
C LYS A 569 -25.20 15.80 -9.68
N ILE A 570 -26.16 16.70 -9.90
CA ILE A 570 -25.97 18.14 -9.68
C ILE A 570 -25.86 18.41 -8.17
N LEU A 571 -26.69 17.79 -7.34
CA LEU A 571 -26.62 17.92 -5.88
C LEU A 571 -25.27 17.42 -5.33
N GLU A 572 -24.77 16.28 -5.82
CA GLU A 572 -23.44 15.74 -5.48
C GLU A 572 -22.33 16.72 -5.90
N THR A 573 -22.36 17.20 -7.14
CA THR A 573 -21.35 18.14 -7.66
C THR A 573 -21.36 19.47 -6.88
N LEU A 574 -22.54 20.00 -6.53
CA LEU A 574 -22.68 21.20 -5.70
C LEU A 574 -22.16 20.98 -4.27
N GLN A 575 -22.40 19.81 -3.66
CA GLN A 575 -21.83 19.48 -2.35
C GLN A 575 -20.29 19.49 -2.40
N HIS A 576 -19.68 18.97 -3.47
CA HIS A 576 -18.22 19.03 -3.68
C HIS A 576 -17.71 20.46 -3.90
N MET A 577 -18.39 21.27 -4.71
CA MET A 577 -18.01 22.68 -4.96
C MET A 577 -18.17 23.58 -3.72
N LEU A 578 -19.10 23.26 -2.82
CA LEU A 578 -19.21 23.90 -1.51
C LEU A 578 -18.09 23.43 -0.57
N SER A 579 -17.76 22.13 -0.59
CA SER A 579 -16.67 21.53 0.19
C SER A 579 -15.30 22.13 -0.11
N THR A 580 -14.96 22.39 -1.38
CA THR A 580 -13.67 23.03 -1.76
C THR A 580 -13.52 24.44 -1.19
N LEU A 581 -14.63 25.16 -1.02
CA LEU A 581 -14.67 26.48 -0.35
C LEU A 581 -14.70 26.38 1.19
N GLY A 582 -14.74 25.17 1.76
CA GLY A 582 -14.89 24.92 3.20
C GLY A 582 -16.32 25.06 3.73
N ILE A 583 -17.33 25.06 2.86
CA ILE A 583 -18.74 25.22 3.22
C ILE A 583 -19.38 23.83 3.36
N LEU A 584 -19.47 23.34 4.60
CA LEU A 584 -20.03 22.02 4.88
C LEU A 584 -21.55 21.99 4.62
N SER A 585 -21.97 21.06 3.77
CA SER A 585 -23.36 20.89 3.34
C SER A 585 -23.76 19.42 3.30
N ASN A 586 -25.07 19.14 3.27
CA ASN A 586 -25.62 17.78 3.29
C ASN A 586 -26.77 17.65 2.27
N ILE A 587 -26.80 16.55 1.51
CA ILE A 587 -27.80 16.29 0.49
C ILE A 587 -29.02 15.58 1.08
N ASN A 588 -30.19 16.21 0.97
CA ASN A 588 -31.46 15.55 1.24
C ASN A 588 -32.06 15.04 -0.09
N TYR A 589 -31.68 13.81 -0.46
CA TYR A 589 -32.14 13.13 -1.69
C TYR A 589 -33.67 13.06 -1.79
N LYS A 590 -34.39 12.84 -0.69
CA LYS A 590 -35.87 12.77 -0.66
C LYS A 590 -36.50 14.09 -1.10
N ASN A 591 -35.91 15.22 -0.71
CA ASN A 591 -36.40 16.56 -1.04
C ASN A 591 -35.63 17.19 -2.21
N LYS A 592 -34.65 16.48 -2.79
CA LYS A 592 -33.79 16.91 -3.90
C LYS A 592 -33.10 18.28 -3.70
N VAL A 593 -32.49 18.47 -2.52
CA VAL A 593 -31.80 19.71 -2.14
C VAL A 593 -30.43 19.47 -1.50
N VAL A 594 -29.48 20.38 -1.74
CA VAL A 594 -28.23 20.53 -0.96
C VAL A 594 -28.46 21.56 0.14
N ASN A 595 -28.33 21.14 1.40
CA ASN A 595 -28.63 21.97 2.56
C ASN A 595 -27.35 22.43 3.29
N ILE A 596 -27.17 23.74 3.42
CA ILE A 596 -26.12 24.40 4.18
C ILE A 596 -26.75 24.89 5.50
N ALA A 597 -26.66 24.06 6.53
CA ALA A 597 -27.39 24.24 7.79
C ALA A 597 -26.52 24.52 9.04
N SER A 598 -25.18 24.44 8.95
CA SER A 598 -24.32 24.76 10.10
C SER A 598 -24.04 26.26 10.18
N SER A 599 -24.00 26.82 11.39
CA SER A 599 -23.81 28.26 11.62
C SER A 599 -22.54 28.80 10.94
N TYR A 600 -21.44 28.03 11.01
CA TYR A 600 -20.19 28.30 10.30
C TYR A 600 -20.37 28.32 8.78
N SER A 601 -21.02 27.30 8.22
CA SER A 601 -21.19 27.17 6.77
C SER A 601 -22.12 28.24 6.21
N ILE A 602 -23.13 28.66 6.97
CA ILE A 602 -24.02 29.78 6.62
C ILE A 602 -23.25 31.11 6.67
N LYS A 603 -22.48 31.40 7.73
CA LYS A 603 -21.61 32.60 7.79
C LYS A 603 -20.56 32.60 6.67
N ARG A 604 -19.96 31.44 6.38
CA ARG A 604 -18.95 31.27 5.32
C ARG A 604 -19.55 31.38 3.91
N TYR A 605 -20.77 30.87 3.70
CA TYR A 605 -21.52 31.10 2.46
C TYR A 605 -21.88 32.57 2.28
N TYR A 606 -22.35 33.26 3.34
CA TYR A 606 -22.65 34.69 3.31
C TYR A 606 -21.40 35.51 2.94
N ASN A 607 -20.26 35.23 3.57
CA ASN A 607 -19.01 35.95 3.31
C ASN A 607 -18.37 35.65 1.94
N LEU A 608 -18.52 34.43 1.41
CA LEU A 608 -17.80 33.99 0.19
C LEU A 608 -18.66 33.92 -1.07
N ILE A 609 -19.99 33.76 -0.96
CA ILE A 609 -20.89 33.50 -2.08
C ILE A 609 -22.03 34.52 -2.06
N GLY A 610 -22.91 34.45 -1.05
CA GLY A 610 -24.09 35.31 -0.95
C GLY A 610 -25.18 35.02 -1.99
N PHE A 611 -25.96 36.05 -2.31
CA PHE A 611 -27.02 36.06 -3.33
C PHE A 611 -27.05 37.46 -3.96
N ASN A 612 -27.41 37.54 -5.25
CA ASN A 612 -27.78 38.79 -5.90
C ASN A 612 -29.27 39.08 -5.72
N HIS A 613 -30.12 38.04 -5.75
CA HIS A 613 -31.56 38.19 -5.55
C HIS A 613 -31.86 38.82 -4.17
N ILE A 614 -32.37 40.06 -4.17
CA ILE A 614 -32.47 40.95 -2.99
C ILE A 614 -33.20 40.26 -1.81
N ASP A 615 -34.37 39.65 -2.04
CA ASP A 615 -35.08 38.95 -0.95
C ASP A 615 -34.33 37.75 -0.37
N LYS A 616 -33.55 37.01 -1.19
CA LYS A 616 -32.74 35.88 -0.73
C LYS A 616 -31.55 36.39 0.09
N LYS A 617 -30.94 37.50 -0.32
CA LYS A 617 -29.89 38.22 0.42
C LYS A 617 -30.40 38.74 1.78
N LEU A 618 -31.52 39.47 1.81
CA LEU A 618 -32.13 39.96 3.05
C LEU A 618 -32.54 38.83 4.00
N LYS A 619 -33.04 37.70 3.48
CA LYS A 619 -33.32 36.49 4.27
C LYS A 619 -32.03 35.86 4.84
N LEU A 620 -30.94 35.86 4.08
CA LEU A 620 -29.64 35.36 4.54
C LEU A 620 -29.02 36.26 5.62
N GLU A 621 -29.07 37.57 5.46
CA GLU A 621 -28.63 38.54 6.48
C GLU A 621 -29.45 38.37 7.78
N ASN A 622 -30.78 38.24 7.67
CA ASN A 622 -31.65 37.96 8.81
C ASN A 622 -31.38 36.58 9.45
N LEU A 623 -30.99 35.57 8.68
CA LEU A 623 -30.57 34.27 9.19
C LEU A 623 -29.24 34.38 9.95
N VAL A 624 -28.23 35.02 9.35
CA VAL A 624 -26.90 35.24 9.95
C VAL A 624 -27.00 36.03 11.25
N ASN A 625 -27.82 37.09 11.30
CA ASN A 625 -28.03 37.89 12.50
C ASN A 625 -28.76 37.13 13.63
N LYS A 626 -29.51 36.06 13.29
CA LYS A 626 -30.14 35.15 14.27
C LYS A 626 -29.20 34.03 14.73
N LEU A 627 -28.11 33.77 14.01
CA LEU A 627 -27.08 32.81 14.42
C LEU A 627 -26.22 33.39 15.56
N ARG A 628 -26.58 33.05 16.81
CA ARG A 628 -25.65 33.08 17.95
C ARG A 628 -24.34 32.38 17.55
N ASP A 629 -23.20 32.77 18.12
CA ASP A 629 -21.87 32.15 17.89
C ASP A 629 -21.73 30.73 18.47
N THR A 630 -22.56 29.88 17.91
CA THR A 630 -22.53 28.43 17.90
C THR A 630 -21.57 28.01 16.79
N ASN A 631 -20.29 28.35 16.99
CA ASN A 631 -19.20 27.87 16.14
C ASN A 631 -19.33 26.37 15.93
N LEU A 632 -18.91 25.90 14.74
CA LEU A 632 -18.89 24.46 14.46
C LEU A 632 -18.19 23.74 15.61
N LYS A 633 -18.78 22.63 16.06
CA LYS A 633 -18.01 21.61 16.75
C LYS A 633 -17.14 20.92 15.71
N GLU A 634 -16.09 21.61 15.26
CA GLU A 634 -14.88 20.96 14.75
C GLU A 634 -14.38 20.09 15.90
N ILE A 635 -14.78 18.82 15.85
CA ILE A 635 -14.48 17.85 16.89
C ILE A 635 -12.98 17.67 16.93
N ILE A 636 -12.37 17.92 18.08
CA ILE A 636 -11.04 17.39 18.38
C ILE A 636 -11.31 16.15 19.24
N PRO A 637 -10.93 14.93 18.81
CA PRO A 637 -11.43 13.67 19.36
C PRO A 637 -10.85 13.27 20.74
N ILE A 638 -10.50 14.27 21.55
CA ILE A 638 -10.11 14.14 22.95
C ILE A 638 -11.29 13.63 23.76
N SER A 639 -11.11 12.45 24.36
CA SER A 639 -12.08 11.83 25.26
C SER A 639 -12.10 12.56 26.62
N SER A 640 -13.21 12.48 27.35
CA SER A 640 -13.32 13.04 28.72
C SER A 640 -12.31 12.43 29.69
N ILE A 641 -11.81 11.22 29.41
CA ILE A 641 -10.73 10.56 30.14
C ILE A 641 -9.39 11.20 29.80
N LYS A 642 -9.07 11.36 28.51
CA LYS A 642 -7.80 11.99 28.09
C LYS A 642 -7.71 13.46 28.51
N LEU A 643 -8.83 14.18 28.49
CA LEU A 643 -8.96 15.53 29.04
C LEU A 643 -8.64 15.56 30.55
N LYS A 644 -9.10 14.56 31.31
CA LYS A 644 -8.79 14.42 32.74
C LYS A 644 -7.31 14.11 32.98
N GLU A 645 -6.68 13.27 32.15
CA GLU A 645 -5.23 12.98 32.24
C GLU A 645 -4.40 14.24 32.00
N ILE A 646 -4.68 15.01 30.93
CA ILE A 646 -4.01 16.27 30.61
C ILE A 646 -4.11 17.27 31.78
N LEU A 647 -5.31 17.41 32.36
CA LEU A 647 -5.53 18.28 33.53
C LEU A 647 -4.85 17.74 34.82
N MET A 648 -4.71 16.42 34.97
CA MET A 648 -4.02 15.80 36.10
C MET A 648 -2.51 15.98 36.03
N ASP A 649 -1.92 15.80 34.86
CA ASP A 649 -0.47 15.96 34.61
C ASP A 649 -0.01 17.41 34.83
N ALA A 650 -0.77 18.39 34.32
CA ALA A 650 -0.55 19.81 34.60
C ALA A 650 -0.82 20.19 36.07
N GLY A 651 -1.46 19.30 36.84
CA GLY A 651 -1.77 19.53 38.26
C GLY A 651 -2.93 20.48 38.51
N PHE A 652 -3.88 20.59 37.56
CA PHE A 652 -5.14 21.34 37.72
C PHE A 652 -6.17 20.63 38.60
N LEU A 653 -5.84 19.48 39.19
CA LEU A 653 -6.66 18.73 40.15
C LEU A 653 -5.96 18.72 41.52
N GLY A 654 -6.45 19.51 42.49
CA GLY A 654 -5.82 19.66 43.81
C GLY A 654 -5.86 21.10 44.35
N LYS A 655 -5.46 21.31 45.61
CA LYS A 655 -5.67 22.59 46.35
C LYS A 655 -5.05 23.85 45.70
N VAL A 656 -4.21 23.72 44.67
CA VAL A 656 -3.71 24.82 43.81
C VAL A 656 -4.81 25.60 43.08
N HIS A 657 -6.05 25.10 43.01
CA HIS A 657 -7.22 25.77 42.42
C HIS A 657 -7.45 27.25 42.82
N LYS A 658 -6.86 27.73 43.93
CA LYS A 658 -7.11 29.07 44.48
C LYS A 658 -6.13 30.18 44.04
N GLU A 659 -5.01 29.83 43.40
CA GLU A 659 -4.03 30.85 42.92
C GLU A 659 -4.27 31.28 41.46
N PHE A 660 -4.92 30.44 40.67
CA PHE A 660 -5.36 30.75 39.30
C PHE A 660 -6.82 31.22 39.34
N LYS A 661 -7.21 32.15 38.47
CA LYS A 661 -8.62 32.60 38.31
C LYS A 661 -9.47 31.54 37.61
N ILE A 662 -9.79 30.46 38.31
CA ILE A 662 -10.67 29.37 37.85
C ILE A 662 -12.14 29.83 37.68
N SER A 663 -12.45 31.10 37.97
CA SER A 663 -13.64 31.81 37.46
C SER A 663 -13.81 31.71 35.94
N ASP A 664 -12.69 31.75 35.20
CA ASP A 664 -12.66 31.83 33.75
C ASP A 664 -12.47 30.47 33.07
N PHE A 665 -12.43 29.39 33.86
CA PHE A 665 -12.48 28.02 33.38
C PHE A 665 -13.81 27.84 32.62
N PRO A 666 -13.81 27.51 31.31
CA PRO A 666 -15.05 27.50 30.55
C PRO A 666 -16.05 26.54 31.18
N ALA A 667 -17.23 27.03 31.57
CA ALA A 667 -18.21 26.23 32.32
C ALA A 667 -18.55 24.91 31.59
N ALA A 668 -18.59 24.95 30.25
CA ALA A 668 -18.78 23.79 29.37
C ALA A 668 -17.67 22.71 29.45
N LEU A 669 -16.47 23.05 29.94
CA LEU A 669 -15.32 22.16 30.09
C LEU A 669 -15.41 21.40 31.43
N LEU A 670 -15.74 22.10 32.52
CA LEU A 670 -16.09 21.50 33.82
C LEU A 670 -17.39 20.68 33.75
N ASP A 671 -18.37 21.11 32.95
CA ASP A 671 -19.61 20.40 32.72
C ASP A 671 -19.39 19.13 31.87
N ARG A 672 -18.56 19.17 30.81
CA ARG A 672 -18.11 17.96 30.10
C ARG A 672 -17.31 17.00 30.99
N TYR A 673 -16.52 17.50 31.95
CA TYR A 673 -15.86 16.66 32.95
C TYR A 673 -16.85 15.95 33.90
N ARG A 674 -17.97 16.59 34.23
CA ARG A 674 -19.02 16.03 35.12
C ARG A 674 -19.97 15.06 34.38
N ARG A 675 -20.23 15.29 33.09
CA ARG A 675 -21.07 14.42 32.25
C ARG A 675 -20.29 13.16 31.83
N LYS A 676 -20.63 12.00 32.41
CA LYS A 676 -20.01 10.68 32.14
C LYS A 676 -20.30 10.12 30.73
N GLY A 677 -20.05 10.87 29.66
CA GLY A 677 -20.46 10.51 28.28
C GLY A 677 -19.36 10.64 27.22
N ASN A 678 -19.54 9.94 26.09
CA ASN A 678 -18.63 9.90 24.94
C ASN A 678 -18.69 11.16 24.05
N SER A 679 -18.69 12.35 24.67
CA SER A 679 -18.65 13.64 23.98
C SER A 679 -17.21 14.15 23.84
N TYR A 680 -16.74 14.27 22.61
CA TYR A 680 -15.45 14.89 22.30
C TYR A 680 -15.43 16.41 22.57
N ALA A 681 -14.21 16.96 22.60
CA ALA A 681 -13.98 18.40 22.62
C ALA A 681 -14.28 19.05 21.26
N ASP A 682 -14.31 20.38 21.24
CA ASP A 682 -14.28 21.18 20.02
C ASP A 682 -13.04 22.08 20.01
N LYS A 683 -12.61 22.50 18.81
CA LYS A 683 -11.36 23.23 18.60
C LYS A 683 -11.18 24.46 19.50
N ASN A 684 -12.24 25.25 19.69
CA ASN A 684 -12.22 26.40 20.60
C ASN A 684 -12.04 26.00 22.08
N THR A 685 -12.66 24.89 22.51
CA THR A 685 -12.43 24.32 23.85
C THR A 685 -10.96 23.87 24.03
N ILE A 686 -10.31 23.43 22.95
CA ILE A 686 -8.90 22.97 22.98
C ILE A 686 -7.90 24.12 22.88
N ASN A 687 -8.16 25.16 22.09
CA ASN A 687 -7.31 26.36 22.08
C ASN A 687 -7.26 27.01 23.47
N LYS A 688 -8.42 27.13 24.14
CA LYS A 688 -8.49 27.62 25.53
C LYS A 688 -7.82 26.69 26.55
N LEU A 689 -7.78 25.38 26.27
CA LEU A 689 -7.01 24.43 27.09
C LEU A 689 -5.50 24.61 26.89
N ILE A 690 -5.05 24.85 25.65
CA ILE A 690 -3.65 25.14 25.32
C ILE A 690 -3.19 26.43 26.02
N GLU A 691 -3.96 27.52 25.91
CA GLU A 691 -3.71 28.80 26.60
C GLU A 691 -3.48 28.59 28.11
N LEU A 692 -4.42 27.90 28.79
CA LEU A 692 -4.31 27.58 30.22
C LEU A 692 -3.11 26.68 30.56
N LEU A 693 -2.76 25.72 29.70
CA LEU A 693 -1.58 24.87 29.89
C LEU A 693 -0.28 25.68 29.74
N GLU A 694 -0.23 26.69 28.88
CA GLU A 694 0.94 27.56 28.68
C GLU A 694 1.15 28.55 29.85
N GLU A 695 0.07 29.13 30.39
CA GLU A 695 0.11 29.87 31.66
C GLU A 695 0.65 28.98 32.80
N ARG A 696 0.13 27.75 32.89
CA ARG A 696 0.48 26.79 33.93
C ARG A 696 1.93 26.32 33.83
N LEU A 697 2.42 26.08 32.62
CA LEU A 697 3.82 25.75 32.32
C LEU A 697 4.75 26.88 32.77
N THR A 698 4.35 28.13 32.53
CA THR A 698 5.12 29.33 32.91
C THR A 698 5.21 29.45 34.43
N TYR A 699 4.09 29.36 35.14
CA TYR A 699 4.06 29.35 36.61
C TYR A 699 4.91 28.20 37.21
N LEU A 700 4.88 26.99 36.62
CA LEU A 700 5.70 25.87 37.10
C LEU A 700 7.21 26.14 36.96
N LYS A 701 7.63 26.73 35.82
CA LYS A 701 9.02 27.16 35.60
C LYS A 701 9.46 28.20 36.63
N GLU A 702 8.64 29.23 36.90
CA GLU A 702 8.92 30.22 37.94
C GLU A 702 9.10 29.57 39.33
N LYS A 703 8.17 28.70 39.74
CA LYS A 703 8.18 28.18 41.12
C LYS A 703 9.30 27.18 41.36
N ASN A 704 9.93 26.61 40.32
CA ASN A 704 11.11 25.74 40.45
C ASN A 704 12.30 26.45 41.12
N ASN A 705 12.38 27.78 41.01
CA ASN A 705 13.43 28.60 41.63
C ASN A 705 13.02 29.23 42.98
N SER A 706 11.89 28.79 43.58
CA SER A 706 11.37 29.34 44.84
C SER A 706 11.67 28.45 46.06
N SER A 707 11.31 28.85 47.29
CA SER A 707 11.58 28.05 48.50
C SER A 707 10.79 26.73 48.54
N ILE A 708 11.26 25.74 49.30
CA ILE A 708 10.67 24.38 49.40
C ILE A 708 9.14 24.44 49.67
N SER A 709 8.70 25.31 50.58
CA SER A 709 7.28 25.52 50.90
C SER A 709 6.46 25.99 49.69
N LYS A 710 7.04 26.83 48.80
CA LYS A 710 6.41 27.28 47.54
C LYS A 710 6.47 26.18 46.47
N LYS A 711 7.59 25.46 46.33
CA LYS A 711 7.75 24.30 45.41
C LYS A 711 6.74 23.19 45.70
N ARG A 712 6.58 22.78 46.97
CA ARG A 712 5.62 21.71 47.32
C ARG A 712 4.17 22.15 47.09
N LYS A 713 3.85 23.42 47.40
CA LYS A 713 2.51 24.00 47.13
C LYS A 713 2.18 24.01 45.64
N SER A 714 3.10 24.45 44.77
CA SER A 714 2.87 24.63 43.32
C SER A 714 2.42 23.34 42.62
N ILE A 715 2.85 22.17 43.11
CA ILE A 715 2.50 20.83 42.58
C ILE A 715 1.35 20.11 43.33
N SER A 716 0.74 20.74 44.35
CA SER A 716 -0.29 20.18 45.25
C SER A 716 0.14 19.01 46.16
N LEU A 717 1.44 18.75 46.35
CA LEU A 717 1.93 17.56 47.09
C LEU A 717 1.71 17.72 48.62
N PRO A 718 1.14 16.73 49.33
CA PRO A 718 1.04 16.76 50.80
C PRO A 718 2.40 16.59 51.51
N ARG A 719 2.47 17.05 52.78
CA ARG A 719 3.67 16.90 53.64
C ARG A 719 3.95 15.45 54.03
N LYS A 720 2.92 14.62 54.20
CA LYS A 720 3.06 13.20 54.54
C LYS A 720 3.74 12.44 53.39
N ASP A 721 3.31 12.73 52.17
CA ASP A 721 3.76 12.07 50.95
C ASP A 721 5.23 12.37 50.66
N ILE A 722 5.67 13.63 50.76
CA ILE A 722 7.10 13.95 50.64
C ILE A 722 7.93 13.37 51.80
N ALA A 723 7.39 13.29 53.01
CA ALA A 723 8.08 12.65 54.13
C ALA A 723 8.33 11.15 53.85
N GLN A 724 7.33 10.46 53.28
CA GLN A 724 7.45 9.07 52.84
C GLN A 724 8.43 8.91 51.66
N MET A 725 8.46 9.85 50.71
CA MET A 725 9.40 9.84 49.56
C MET A 725 10.88 10.06 49.93
N ILE A 726 11.18 10.50 51.15
CA ILE A 726 12.54 10.73 51.66
C ILE A 726 12.81 9.98 52.97
N GLU A 727 11.98 8.99 53.29
CA GLU A 727 12.14 8.08 54.44
C GLU A 727 12.26 8.80 55.80
N THR A 728 11.42 9.82 56.02
CA THR A 728 11.44 10.64 57.25
C THR A 728 10.04 10.89 57.83
N THR A 729 9.97 11.55 58.99
CA THR A 729 8.69 11.84 59.67
C THR A 729 8.02 13.12 59.17
N TYR A 730 6.69 13.17 59.26
CA TYR A 730 5.89 14.37 58.98
C TYR A 730 6.37 15.60 59.79
N GLY A 731 6.79 15.40 61.04
CA GLY A 731 7.29 16.48 61.91
C GLY A 731 8.60 17.09 61.42
N ILE A 732 9.52 16.27 60.91
CA ILE A 732 10.77 16.75 60.31
C ILE A 732 10.46 17.59 59.07
N VAL A 733 9.63 17.08 58.15
CA VAL A 733 9.19 17.83 56.96
C VAL A 733 8.50 19.15 57.32
N GLN A 734 7.61 19.15 58.32
CA GLN A 734 6.93 20.37 58.76
C GLN A 734 7.93 21.39 59.32
N ASN A 735 8.89 20.97 60.17
CA ASN A 735 9.87 21.87 60.76
C ASN A 735 10.85 22.43 59.72
N ARG A 736 11.34 21.61 58.78
CA ARG A 736 12.22 22.09 57.69
C ARG A 736 11.50 23.06 56.73
N GLU A 737 10.19 22.92 56.54
CA GLU A 737 9.38 23.88 55.76
C GLU A 737 9.04 25.20 56.49
N VAL A 738 9.03 25.20 57.82
CA VAL A 738 8.63 26.37 58.64
C VAL A 738 9.83 27.20 59.06
N PHE A 739 10.96 26.55 59.36
CA PHE A 739 12.16 27.20 59.90
C PHE A 739 13.33 27.32 58.89
N ASP A 740 13.14 26.86 57.63
CA ASP A 740 14.13 26.89 56.52
C ASP A 740 15.53 26.32 56.88
N ILE A 741 15.57 25.40 57.85
CA ILE A 741 16.82 24.81 58.36
C ILE A 741 17.46 23.96 57.27
N LYS A 742 18.59 24.42 56.74
CA LYS A 742 19.35 23.75 55.67
C LYS A 742 20.18 22.59 56.24
N ASP A 743 19.60 21.39 56.19
CA ASP A 743 20.28 20.14 56.51
C ASP A 743 20.10 19.09 55.39
N LYS A 744 20.63 17.88 55.60
CA LYS A 744 20.51 16.76 54.66
C LYS A 744 19.06 16.48 54.24
N TYR A 745 18.08 16.62 55.14
CA TYR A 745 16.67 16.43 54.81
C TYR A 745 16.11 17.57 53.96
N TYR A 746 16.50 18.82 54.23
CA TYR A 746 16.17 19.97 53.39
C TYR A 746 16.70 19.80 51.96
N GLU A 747 17.93 19.33 51.78
CA GLU A 747 18.51 19.06 50.46
C GLU A 747 17.79 17.92 49.73
N MET A 748 17.50 16.82 50.43
CA MET A 748 16.71 15.69 49.90
C MET A 748 15.30 16.14 49.47
N MET A 749 14.62 16.98 50.27
CA MET A 749 13.33 17.59 49.92
C MET A 749 13.43 18.49 48.68
N ASN A 750 14.43 19.38 48.63
CA ASN A 750 14.62 20.31 47.51
C ASN A 750 14.89 19.56 46.20
N LYS A 751 15.80 18.58 46.22
CA LYS A 751 16.07 17.71 45.07
C LYS A 751 14.81 16.98 44.61
N LYS A 752 14.07 16.34 45.53
CA LYS A 752 12.88 15.56 45.14
C LYS A 752 11.74 16.42 44.61
N LEU A 753 11.62 17.67 45.07
CA LEU A 753 10.66 18.63 44.52
C LEU A 753 11.05 19.13 43.13
N ASN A 754 12.34 19.34 42.84
CA ASN A 754 12.80 19.68 41.49
C ASN A 754 12.44 18.57 40.49
N GLU A 755 12.81 17.32 40.80
CA GLU A 755 12.48 16.14 39.98
C GLU A 755 10.97 16.09 39.65
N LEU A 756 10.11 16.29 40.64
CA LEU A 756 8.65 16.27 40.48
C LEU A 756 8.08 17.50 39.73
N ILE A 757 8.73 18.66 39.81
CA ILE A 757 8.36 19.85 39.03
C ILE A 757 8.77 19.68 37.57
N GLU A 758 9.98 19.20 37.29
CA GLU A 758 10.49 18.96 35.93
C GLU A 758 9.67 17.90 35.19
N ILE A 759 9.29 16.80 35.86
CA ILE A 759 8.37 15.79 35.30
C ILE A 759 7.02 16.42 34.89
N LYS A 760 6.48 17.35 35.69
CA LYS A 760 5.22 18.05 35.35
C LYS A 760 5.40 19.07 34.23
N ILE A 761 6.54 19.78 34.17
CA ILE A 761 6.88 20.71 33.08
C ILE A 761 6.95 19.95 31.74
N LEU A 762 7.70 18.83 31.71
CA LEU A 762 7.85 17.99 30.51
C LEU A 762 6.51 17.42 30.04
N LYS A 763 5.70 16.83 30.93
CA LYS A 763 4.35 16.35 30.62
C LYS A 763 3.41 17.44 30.13
N THR A 764 3.47 18.64 30.72
CA THR A 764 2.63 19.78 30.30
C THR A 764 3.03 20.25 28.89
N GLN A 765 4.32 20.35 28.60
CA GLN A 765 4.84 20.73 27.28
C GLN A 765 4.50 19.70 26.19
N ASP A 766 4.66 18.40 26.48
CA ASP A 766 4.28 17.32 25.56
C ASP A 766 2.78 17.34 25.23
N ASN A 767 1.93 17.52 26.25
CA ASN A 767 0.48 17.67 26.05
C ASN A 767 0.14 18.93 25.22
N ILE A 768 0.78 20.09 25.45
CA ILE A 768 0.62 21.29 24.61
C ILE A 768 0.96 20.98 23.15
N ASN A 769 2.10 20.35 22.90
CA ASN A 769 2.58 20.07 21.55
C ASN A 769 1.63 19.12 20.80
N LYS A 770 1.13 18.07 21.47
CA LYS A 770 0.13 17.13 20.93
C LYS A 770 -1.19 17.81 20.61
N LEU A 771 -1.67 18.70 21.48
CA LEU A 771 -2.91 19.44 21.26
C LEU A 771 -2.78 20.44 20.10
N LYS A 772 -1.69 21.22 20.01
CA LYS A 772 -1.44 22.15 18.90
C LYS A 772 -1.40 21.42 17.55
N LYS A 773 -0.66 20.31 17.45
CA LYS A 773 -0.62 19.48 16.24
C LYS A 773 -2.01 19.09 15.74
N LEU A 774 -2.90 18.60 16.62
CA LEU A 774 -4.26 18.20 16.25
C LEU A 774 -5.17 19.37 15.80
N VAL A 775 -4.89 20.58 16.28
CA VAL A 775 -5.60 21.82 15.92
C VAL A 775 -5.11 22.38 14.58
N GLU A 776 -3.83 22.23 14.27
CA GLU A 776 -3.16 22.79 13.09
C GLU A 776 -3.25 21.92 11.83
N MET A 777 -3.61 20.64 11.96
CA MET A 777 -3.77 19.72 10.83
C MET A 777 -4.85 20.20 9.82
N PRO A 778 -4.63 20.05 8.49
CA PRO A 778 -5.57 20.47 7.44
C PRO A 778 -6.72 19.46 7.23
N VAL A 779 -7.23 18.89 8.32
CA VAL A 779 -8.33 17.91 8.32
C VAL A 779 -9.34 18.24 9.42
N ILE A 780 -10.62 17.99 9.14
CA ILE A 780 -11.69 17.93 10.14
C ILE A 780 -11.96 16.48 10.50
N TRP A 781 -11.89 16.19 11.79
CA TRP A 781 -12.16 14.88 12.34
C TRP A 781 -13.68 14.64 12.42
N GLN A 782 -14.19 13.72 11.60
CA GLN A 782 -15.62 13.45 11.50
C GLN A 782 -15.99 12.09 12.05
N LYS A 783 -17.09 12.03 12.82
CA LYS A 783 -17.70 10.75 13.20
C LYS A 783 -18.26 10.06 11.97
N ILE A 784 -18.02 8.75 11.85
CA ILE A 784 -18.82 7.86 11.02
C ILE A 784 -20.24 7.85 11.59
N THR A 785 -21.21 8.27 10.79
CA THR A 785 -22.63 8.35 11.12
C THR A 785 -23.38 7.10 10.69
N LYS A 786 -22.89 6.39 9.66
CA LYS A 786 -23.46 5.14 9.19
C LYS A 786 -22.46 4.30 8.39
N ILE A 787 -22.57 2.98 8.43
CA ILE A 787 -21.87 2.09 7.47
C ILE A 787 -22.91 1.23 6.73
N GLU A 788 -22.91 1.29 5.40
CA GLU A 788 -23.83 0.52 4.54
C GLU A 788 -23.04 -0.46 3.66
N LYS A 789 -23.06 -1.76 4.01
CA LYS A 789 -22.65 -2.83 3.10
C LYS A 789 -23.70 -2.97 2.00
N LYS A 790 -23.29 -2.91 0.73
CA LYS A 790 -24.19 -3.02 -0.43
C LYS A 790 -23.55 -3.87 -1.53
N GLU A 791 -24.38 -4.43 -2.40
CA GLU A 791 -23.93 -4.93 -3.70
C GLU A 791 -23.20 -3.81 -4.45
N ASN A 792 -22.11 -4.14 -5.13
CA ASN A 792 -21.27 -3.17 -5.82
C ASN A 792 -21.93 -2.72 -7.15
N PRO A 793 -22.31 -1.44 -7.31
CA PRO A 793 -22.96 -0.96 -8.54
C PRO A 793 -21.95 -0.65 -9.67
N TYR A 794 -20.64 -0.81 -9.43
CA TYR A 794 -19.59 -0.45 -10.39
C TYR A 794 -18.97 -1.70 -11.04
N PRO A 795 -18.68 -1.69 -12.36
CA PRO A 795 -18.18 -2.86 -13.09
C PRO A 795 -16.78 -3.32 -12.64
N TYR A 796 -16.07 -2.46 -11.91
CA TYR A 796 -14.82 -2.67 -11.21
C TYR A 796 -14.72 -1.66 -10.07
N LEU A 797 -13.68 -1.77 -9.25
CA LEU A 797 -13.17 -0.83 -8.26
C LEU A 797 -11.77 -0.34 -8.77
N VAL A 798 -11.17 0.77 -8.31
CA VAL A 798 -9.87 1.32 -8.79
C VAL A 798 -8.93 1.64 -7.64
N ASP A 799 -7.71 1.15 -7.74
CA ASP A 799 -6.63 1.20 -6.76
C ASP A 799 -5.46 2.04 -7.31
N ILE A 800 -4.84 2.95 -6.52
CA ILE A 800 -3.75 3.83 -6.98
C ILE A 800 -2.63 3.99 -5.94
N GLU A 801 -1.37 3.78 -6.32
CA GLU A 801 -0.22 3.98 -5.41
C GLU A 801 0.30 5.43 -5.48
N VAL A 802 0.61 6.02 -4.33
CA VAL A 802 0.87 7.48 -4.18
C VAL A 802 2.09 7.75 -3.30
N GLU A 803 3.28 7.74 -3.91
CA GLU A 803 4.56 7.98 -3.23
C GLU A 803 4.82 9.47 -2.94
N PRO A 804 5.65 9.83 -1.94
CA PRO A 804 6.33 8.93 -1.01
C PRO A 804 5.45 8.54 0.19
N ASN A 805 4.44 9.36 0.52
CA ASN A 805 3.70 9.27 1.79
C ASN A 805 2.67 8.12 1.82
N GLN A 806 2.52 7.35 0.75
CA GLN A 806 1.64 6.18 0.53
C GLN A 806 0.12 6.38 0.78
N ASN A 807 -0.29 7.53 1.31
CA ASN A 807 -1.68 7.92 1.47
C ASN A 807 -2.10 9.11 0.58
N PHE A 808 -3.40 9.20 0.30
CA PHE A 808 -3.99 10.28 -0.50
C PHE A 808 -5.43 10.60 -0.11
N VAL A 809 -5.95 11.76 -0.52
CA VAL A 809 -7.33 12.20 -0.26
C VAL A 809 -8.28 11.71 -1.35
N ALA A 810 -9.16 10.77 -1.00
CA ALA A 810 -10.24 10.21 -1.81
C ALA A 810 -11.62 10.48 -1.19
N ASN A 811 -12.55 11.02 -1.97
CA ASN A 811 -13.83 11.63 -1.57
C ASN A 811 -13.78 12.48 -0.28
N GLY A 812 -12.69 13.22 -0.09
CA GLY A 812 -12.46 14.04 1.10
C GLY A 812 -11.99 13.27 2.34
N VAL A 813 -11.62 11.99 2.23
CA VAL A 813 -11.13 11.08 3.30
C VAL A 813 -9.74 10.53 2.91
N VAL A 814 -8.90 10.09 3.86
CA VAL A 814 -7.52 9.61 3.59
C VAL A 814 -7.41 8.07 3.58
N VAL A 815 -6.61 7.47 2.69
CA VAL A 815 -6.67 6.04 2.24
C VAL A 815 -5.32 5.38 1.78
N HIS A 816 -5.18 4.04 1.71
CA HIS A 816 -3.91 3.25 1.50
C HIS A 816 -3.89 2.01 0.50
N ASN A 817 -2.68 1.48 0.11
CA ASN A 817 -2.30 0.51 -0.98
C ASN A 817 -1.38 -0.72 -0.59
N SER A 818 -0.91 -1.61 -1.53
CA SER A 818 -0.11 -2.85 -1.18
C SER A 818 0.78 -3.70 -2.17
N ALA A 819 1.92 -4.23 -1.63
CA ALA A 819 2.71 -5.48 -1.85
C ALA A 819 3.71 -5.73 -3.04
N PHE A 820 4.76 -6.54 -2.81
CA PHE A 820 6.10 -6.20 -3.35
C PHE A 820 7.05 -7.23 -4.04
N VAL A 821 6.98 -8.57 -3.90
CA VAL A 821 8.14 -9.45 -4.28
C VAL A 821 8.46 -9.52 -5.81
N PRO A 822 7.74 -10.26 -6.70
CA PRO A 822 7.94 -10.12 -8.16
C PRO A 822 7.58 -8.73 -8.73
N TYR A 823 7.02 -7.85 -7.89
CA TYR A 823 6.82 -6.44 -8.24
C TYR A 823 8.15 -5.70 -8.41
N LEU A 824 9.26 -6.12 -7.78
CA LEU A 824 10.60 -5.57 -8.05
C LEU A 824 11.04 -5.76 -9.52
N TYR A 825 10.77 -6.92 -10.12
CA TYR A 825 11.02 -7.16 -11.55
C TYR A 825 10.13 -6.26 -12.42
N LYS A 826 8.86 -6.08 -12.03
CA LYS A 826 7.92 -5.16 -12.68
C LYS A 826 8.29 -3.68 -12.52
N MET A 827 8.98 -3.30 -11.44
CA MET A 827 9.59 -1.97 -11.24
C MET A 827 10.85 -1.76 -12.09
N GLY A 828 11.35 -2.80 -12.76
CA GLY A 828 12.47 -2.71 -13.70
C GLY A 828 13.76 -3.40 -13.25
N PHE A 829 13.77 -4.11 -12.11
CA PHE A 829 14.92 -4.93 -11.71
C PHE A 829 15.19 -6.04 -12.75
N LYS A 830 16.47 -6.23 -13.08
CA LYS A 830 16.97 -7.19 -14.09
C LYS A 830 18.23 -7.93 -13.60
N GLY A 831 18.51 -7.86 -12.30
CA GLY A 831 19.60 -8.61 -11.68
C GLY A 831 19.17 -10.04 -11.30
N PRO A 832 20.14 -10.87 -10.88
CA PRO A 832 19.85 -12.17 -10.29
C PRO A 832 19.12 -12.05 -8.95
N VAL A 833 18.25 -13.01 -8.70
CA VAL A 833 17.72 -13.31 -7.36
C VAL A 833 18.23 -14.68 -6.91
N TYR A 834 18.74 -14.78 -5.69
CA TYR A 834 19.32 -15.99 -5.14
C TYR A 834 18.36 -16.66 -4.15
N TYR A 835 18.13 -17.96 -4.37
CA TYR A 835 17.29 -18.84 -3.56
C TYR A 835 18.01 -20.19 -3.36
N THR A 836 17.55 -21.02 -2.43
CA THR A 836 17.76 -22.48 -2.52
C THR A 836 16.84 -23.07 -3.61
N GLU A 837 17.12 -24.28 -4.11
CA GLU A 837 16.24 -24.91 -5.12
C GLU A 837 14.78 -25.09 -4.64
N PRO A 838 14.50 -25.72 -3.47
CA PRO A 838 13.15 -25.71 -2.89
C PRO A 838 12.62 -24.31 -2.54
N GLY A 839 13.49 -23.37 -2.18
CA GLY A 839 13.11 -21.98 -1.86
C GLY A 839 12.48 -21.25 -3.05
N LEU A 840 13.01 -21.47 -4.27
CA LEU A 840 12.44 -20.95 -5.50
C LEU A 840 11.05 -21.53 -5.77
N ASP A 841 10.90 -22.84 -5.63
CA ASP A 841 9.65 -23.55 -5.91
C ASP A 841 8.51 -23.13 -4.97
N ILE A 842 8.80 -22.97 -3.66
CA ILE A 842 7.78 -22.45 -2.72
C ILE A 842 7.49 -20.97 -2.95
N ALA A 843 8.49 -20.14 -3.31
CA ALA A 843 8.28 -18.72 -3.60
C ALA A 843 7.41 -18.51 -4.85
N ALA A 844 7.66 -19.28 -5.91
CA ALA A 844 6.86 -19.27 -7.13
C ALA A 844 5.45 -19.84 -6.91
N LEU A 845 5.29 -20.92 -6.14
CA LEU A 845 3.96 -21.41 -5.72
C LEU A 845 3.21 -20.37 -4.88
N MET A 846 3.84 -19.74 -3.88
CA MET A 846 3.18 -18.71 -3.07
C MET A 846 2.80 -17.47 -3.90
N ALA A 847 3.63 -17.08 -4.87
CA ALA A 847 3.29 -16.02 -5.82
C ALA A 847 2.13 -16.41 -6.76
N LEU A 848 2.08 -17.66 -7.24
CA LEU A 848 0.99 -18.20 -8.05
C LEU A 848 -0.30 -18.40 -7.25
N ASP A 849 -0.22 -18.80 -5.98
CA ASP A 849 -1.38 -18.90 -5.11
C ASP A 849 -1.93 -17.53 -4.77
N TYR A 850 -1.07 -16.54 -4.48
CA TYR A 850 -1.48 -15.14 -4.39
C TYR A 850 -2.23 -14.66 -5.65
N ILE A 851 -1.75 -15.03 -6.85
CA ILE A 851 -2.49 -14.78 -8.11
C ILE A 851 -3.83 -15.51 -8.11
N SER A 852 -3.86 -16.80 -7.75
CA SER A 852 -5.07 -17.63 -7.83
C SER A 852 -6.15 -17.20 -6.83
N VAL A 853 -5.75 -16.87 -5.61
CA VAL A 853 -6.59 -16.34 -4.51
C VAL A 853 -7.11 -14.97 -4.91
N SER A 854 -6.24 -14.08 -5.40
CA SER A 854 -6.64 -12.78 -5.96
C SER A 854 -7.67 -12.94 -7.07
N GLN A 855 -7.47 -13.85 -8.03
CA GLN A 855 -8.42 -14.12 -9.11
C GLN A 855 -9.77 -14.70 -8.62
N LYS A 856 -9.75 -15.68 -7.71
CA LYS A 856 -10.95 -16.32 -7.14
C LYS A 856 -11.79 -15.34 -6.33
N GLU A 857 -11.15 -14.48 -5.56
CA GLU A 857 -11.77 -13.41 -4.78
C GLU A 857 -11.89 -12.09 -5.57
N ASN A 858 -11.47 -12.11 -6.84
CA ASN A 858 -11.59 -11.07 -7.86
C ASN A 858 -10.80 -9.75 -7.57
N ARG A 859 -9.96 -9.77 -6.52
CA ARG A 859 -8.88 -8.78 -6.25
C ARG A 859 -7.98 -8.68 -7.50
N LYS A 860 -7.59 -7.48 -7.95
CA LYS A 860 -6.59 -7.42 -9.04
C LYS A 860 -5.20 -7.75 -8.48
N VAL A 861 -4.52 -8.59 -9.24
CA VAL A 861 -3.13 -9.02 -9.08
C VAL A 861 -2.15 -7.84 -9.27
N ILE A 862 -1.13 -7.73 -8.42
CA ILE A 862 -0.07 -6.68 -8.50
C ILE A 862 1.07 -7.04 -9.46
N PHE A 863 1.51 -8.30 -9.47
CA PHE A 863 2.50 -8.88 -10.38
C PHE A 863 1.86 -10.07 -11.11
N GLY A 864 1.87 -10.10 -12.44
CA GLY A 864 1.27 -11.17 -13.22
C GLY A 864 2.13 -12.43 -13.29
N SER A 865 1.60 -13.51 -13.87
CA SER A 865 2.38 -14.74 -14.12
C SER A 865 3.58 -14.50 -15.05
N ALA A 866 3.55 -13.43 -15.84
CA ALA A 866 4.70 -12.94 -16.61
C ALA A 866 5.82 -12.40 -15.71
N ASP A 867 5.49 -11.64 -14.67
CA ASP A 867 6.46 -11.11 -13.70
C ASP A 867 7.04 -12.24 -12.83
N ILE A 868 6.24 -13.27 -12.50
CA ILE A 868 6.73 -14.51 -11.87
C ILE A 868 7.66 -15.28 -12.82
N LYS A 869 7.30 -15.42 -14.11
CA LYS A 869 8.17 -16.05 -15.11
C LYS A 869 9.48 -15.26 -15.27
N GLU A 870 9.45 -13.94 -15.18
CA GLU A 870 10.66 -13.10 -15.23
C GLU A 870 11.52 -13.26 -13.97
N MET A 871 10.92 -13.32 -12.78
CA MET A 871 11.62 -13.68 -11.54
C MET A 871 12.33 -15.04 -11.71
N VAL A 872 11.61 -16.09 -12.11
CA VAL A 872 12.17 -17.45 -12.30
C VAL A 872 13.30 -17.47 -13.34
N LYS A 873 13.17 -16.75 -14.47
CA LYS A 873 14.26 -16.60 -15.46
C LYS A 873 15.53 -15.99 -14.87
N HIS A 874 15.41 -15.10 -13.88
CA HIS A 874 16.53 -14.42 -13.22
C HIS A 874 16.97 -15.14 -11.93
N SER A 875 16.23 -16.14 -11.46
CA SER A 875 16.60 -16.92 -10.29
C SER A 875 17.84 -17.77 -10.54
N ILE A 876 18.78 -17.70 -9.59
CA ILE A 876 19.93 -18.60 -9.47
C ILE A 876 19.74 -19.37 -8.16
N THR A 877 19.57 -20.68 -8.29
CA THR A 877 19.42 -21.61 -7.16
C THR A 877 20.79 -22.10 -6.72
N LEU A 878 21.06 -22.05 -5.42
CA LEU A 878 22.32 -22.51 -4.81
C LEU A 878 22.04 -23.59 -3.75
N GLU A 879 22.97 -24.52 -3.59
CA GLU A 879 22.90 -25.55 -2.54
C GLU A 879 23.36 -25.01 -1.17
N TYR A 880 23.06 -25.76 -0.11
CA TYR A 880 23.70 -25.52 1.19
C TYR A 880 25.21 -25.79 1.13
N ASP A 881 25.97 -25.08 1.97
CA ASP A 881 27.43 -25.07 2.01
C ASP A 881 28.11 -24.58 0.70
N GLU A 882 27.33 -24.12 -0.29
CA GLU A 882 27.85 -23.71 -1.60
C GLU A 882 28.42 -22.28 -1.62
N VAL A 883 29.75 -22.15 -1.70
CA VAL A 883 30.43 -20.85 -1.83
C VAL A 883 30.37 -20.34 -3.28
N THR A 884 29.74 -19.19 -3.49
CA THR A 884 29.46 -18.61 -4.82
C THR A 884 29.72 -17.09 -4.85
N ASP A 885 30.37 -16.57 -5.89
CA ASP A 885 30.49 -15.11 -6.10
C ASP A 885 29.15 -14.54 -6.62
N ILE A 886 28.72 -13.36 -6.13
CA ILE A 886 27.45 -12.73 -6.55
C ILE A 886 27.61 -11.30 -7.08
N THR A 887 28.71 -10.65 -6.70
CA THR A 887 29.22 -9.35 -7.14
C THR A 887 30.77 -9.39 -7.12
N PRO A 888 31.50 -8.34 -7.58
CA PRO A 888 32.97 -8.33 -7.61
C PRO A 888 33.68 -8.46 -6.25
N ASP A 889 32.99 -8.13 -5.17
CA ASP A 889 33.47 -8.03 -3.80
C ASP A 889 32.78 -9.01 -2.83
N ILE A 890 31.55 -9.48 -3.14
CA ILE A 890 30.73 -10.31 -2.25
C ILE A 890 30.59 -11.75 -2.77
N ARG A 891 30.90 -12.69 -1.89
CA ARG A 891 30.56 -14.12 -1.98
C ARG A 891 29.45 -14.48 -1.02
N ILE A 892 28.52 -15.32 -1.45
CA ILE A 892 27.44 -15.92 -0.65
C ILE A 892 27.79 -17.37 -0.28
N THR A 893 27.23 -17.86 0.82
CA THR A 893 27.04 -19.28 1.12
C THR A 893 25.74 -19.44 1.90
N PHE A 894 24.85 -20.32 1.46
CA PHE A 894 23.64 -20.66 2.22
C PHE A 894 23.92 -21.79 3.21
N TYR A 895 23.32 -21.71 4.40
CA TYR A 895 23.35 -22.77 5.41
C TYR A 895 21.93 -23.05 5.91
N ASP A 896 21.62 -24.31 6.23
CA ASP A 896 20.29 -24.73 6.72
C ASP A 896 19.88 -23.93 7.97
N ALA A 897 18.74 -23.22 7.87
CA ALA A 897 18.15 -22.45 8.97
C ALA A 897 17.13 -23.25 9.80
N GLY A 898 16.69 -24.43 9.33
CA GLY A 898 15.73 -25.30 10.04
C GLY A 898 14.29 -24.79 10.18
N HIS A 899 13.98 -23.59 9.66
CA HIS A 899 12.68 -22.91 9.84
C HIS A 899 11.58 -23.48 8.92
N THR A 900 11.85 -23.52 7.62
CA THR A 900 11.03 -24.17 6.57
C THR A 900 11.93 -24.85 5.53
N LEU A 901 11.35 -25.68 4.65
CA LEU A 901 12.11 -26.35 3.58
C LEU A 901 12.81 -25.32 2.68
N GLY A 902 14.13 -25.42 2.58
CA GLY A 902 14.95 -24.47 1.82
C GLY A 902 15.22 -23.13 2.50
N SER A 903 14.72 -22.90 3.72
CA SER A 903 15.06 -21.70 4.49
C SER A 903 16.55 -21.66 4.81
N ALA A 904 17.21 -20.55 4.46
CA ALA A 904 18.66 -20.45 4.49
C ALA A 904 19.13 -19.25 5.32
N MET A 905 20.11 -19.49 6.19
CA MET A 905 20.95 -18.42 6.71
C MET A 905 21.96 -18.02 5.64
N VAL A 906 22.11 -16.72 5.45
CA VAL A 906 22.96 -16.10 4.42
C VAL A 906 24.31 -15.73 5.05
N HIS A 907 25.34 -16.50 4.74
CA HIS A 907 26.72 -16.12 5.04
C HIS A 907 27.29 -15.33 3.87
N LEU A 908 27.87 -14.16 4.16
CA LEU A 908 28.47 -13.26 3.18
C LEU A 908 29.94 -13.05 3.52
N ASN A 909 30.82 -13.28 2.54
CA ASN A 909 32.25 -12.99 2.60
C ASN A 909 32.54 -11.80 1.68
N ILE A 910 32.98 -10.67 2.26
CA ILE A 910 33.11 -9.38 1.56
C ILE A 910 34.60 -9.00 1.46
N GLY A 911 35.00 -8.30 0.38
CA GLY A 911 36.35 -7.76 0.19
C GLY A 911 37.46 -8.81 0.09
N ASN A 912 37.14 -9.97 -0.50
CA ASN A 912 38.00 -11.16 -0.48
C ASN A 912 38.41 -11.61 0.94
N GLY A 913 37.47 -11.52 1.89
CA GLY A 913 37.69 -11.85 3.29
C GLY A 913 38.21 -10.67 4.12
N LEU A 914 37.80 -9.45 3.78
CA LEU A 914 37.84 -8.31 4.69
C LEU A 914 36.96 -8.58 5.91
N HIS A 915 35.68 -8.86 5.67
CA HIS A 915 34.64 -9.00 6.70
C HIS A 915 33.65 -10.12 6.35
N ASN A 916 33.13 -10.82 7.36
CA ASN A 916 32.15 -11.89 7.19
C ASN A 916 30.86 -11.59 7.98
N ILE A 917 29.73 -11.70 7.30
CA ILE A 917 28.39 -11.48 7.87
C ILE A 917 27.61 -12.80 7.86
N LEU A 918 26.83 -13.09 8.90
CA LEU A 918 25.79 -14.11 8.88
C LEU A 918 24.44 -13.44 9.14
N TYR A 919 23.54 -13.42 8.16
CA TYR A 919 22.14 -13.04 8.35
C TYR A 919 21.30 -14.32 8.47
N THR A 920 20.59 -14.51 9.59
CA THR A 920 19.90 -15.79 9.84
C THR A 920 18.62 -15.96 9.06
N GLY A 921 17.98 -14.88 8.60
CA GLY A 921 16.54 -14.90 8.36
C GLY A 921 15.79 -15.36 9.61
N ASP A 922 14.66 -16.03 9.43
CA ASP A 922 14.01 -16.81 10.49
C ASP A 922 14.65 -18.20 10.61
N MET A 923 14.88 -18.65 11.85
CA MET A 923 15.66 -19.86 12.10
C MET A 923 15.16 -20.68 13.30
N ASN A 924 15.33 -21.99 13.20
CA ASN A 924 15.01 -22.93 14.25
C ASN A 924 16.26 -23.73 14.69
N TYR A 925 16.77 -23.43 15.88
CA TYR A 925 17.89 -24.18 16.48
C TYR A 925 17.44 -25.45 17.23
N GLU A 926 16.17 -25.84 17.13
CA GLU A 926 15.68 -27.16 17.57
C GLU A 926 15.37 -28.06 16.36
N THR A 927 16.03 -29.22 16.27
CA THR A 927 15.75 -30.21 15.21
C THR A 927 14.29 -30.63 15.27
N SER A 928 13.52 -30.35 14.23
CA SER A 928 12.12 -30.78 14.12
C SER A 928 12.03 -32.24 13.65
N ASN A 929 10.83 -32.82 13.57
CA ASN A 929 10.70 -34.17 13.01
C ASN A 929 11.06 -34.22 11.53
N LEU A 930 10.93 -33.10 10.82
CA LEU A 930 11.18 -32.94 9.39
C LEU A 930 12.56 -32.31 9.05
N LEU A 931 12.93 -31.21 9.72
CA LEU A 931 14.08 -30.35 9.35
C LEU A 931 15.21 -30.39 10.38
N SER A 932 16.42 -30.04 9.96
CA SER A 932 17.60 -29.95 10.84
C SER A 932 17.46 -28.78 11.83
N ALA A 933 18.31 -28.75 12.85
CA ALA A 933 18.57 -27.52 13.59
C ALA A 933 19.51 -26.60 12.78
N ALA A 934 19.34 -25.28 12.92
CA ALA A 934 20.17 -24.26 12.30
C ALA A 934 21.69 -24.50 12.48
N MET A 935 22.46 -24.35 11.40
CA MET A 935 23.92 -24.50 11.40
C MET A 935 24.62 -23.57 12.43
N THR A 936 25.57 -24.09 13.20
CA THR A 936 26.32 -23.30 14.20
C THR A 936 27.81 -23.17 13.90
N ARG A 937 28.30 -23.76 12.80
CA ARG A 937 29.72 -23.77 12.44
C ARG A 937 29.94 -23.05 11.12
N PHE A 938 30.82 -22.06 11.13
CA PHE A 938 31.14 -21.21 9.99
C PHE A 938 32.65 -21.08 9.85
N SER A 939 33.14 -20.84 8.63
CA SER A 939 34.58 -20.69 8.36
C SER A 939 35.17 -19.44 9.03
N ARG A 940 34.44 -18.32 9.01
CA ARG A 940 34.79 -17.07 9.68
C ARG A 940 33.54 -16.20 9.86
N LEU A 941 33.46 -15.44 10.96
CA LEU A 941 32.32 -14.59 11.27
C LEU A 941 32.75 -13.34 12.05
N GLU A 942 32.43 -12.16 11.54
CA GLU A 942 32.65 -10.88 12.24
C GLU A 942 31.34 -10.29 12.77
N THR A 943 30.28 -10.26 11.95
CA THR A 943 28.96 -9.71 12.32
C THR A 943 27.88 -10.74 12.10
N MET A 944 27.05 -10.98 13.11
CA MET A 944 25.81 -11.75 12.95
C MET A 944 24.61 -10.81 12.97
N ILE A 945 23.60 -11.10 12.16
CA ILE A 945 22.31 -10.43 12.12
C ILE A 945 21.27 -11.53 12.37
N MET A 946 20.56 -11.46 13.50
CA MET A 946 19.77 -12.56 14.04
C MET A 946 18.34 -12.13 14.33
N GLU A 947 17.36 -13.01 14.10
CA GLU A 947 15.98 -12.79 14.52
C GLU A 947 15.82 -12.72 16.05
N ALA A 948 14.68 -12.17 16.49
CA ALA A 948 14.30 -12.01 17.88
C ALA A 948 12.81 -12.27 18.11
N THR A 949 12.13 -13.01 17.22
CA THR A 949 10.66 -13.19 17.21
C THR A 949 10.13 -13.56 18.59
N TYR A 950 10.68 -14.65 19.17
CA TYR A 950 10.40 -15.10 20.54
C TYR A 950 11.55 -14.79 21.50
N GLY A 951 12.17 -13.61 21.35
CA GLY A 951 13.26 -13.12 22.18
C GLY A 951 12.84 -12.56 23.55
N GLY A 952 11.54 -12.47 23.86
CA GLY A 952 11.03 -11.89 25.11
C GLY A 952 11.27 -12.76 26.36
N SER A 953 11.37 -12.15 27.54
CA SER A 953 11.70 -12.85 28.80
C SER A 953 10.54 -13.60 29.47
N ASN A 954 9.30 -13.40 29.01
CA ASN A 954 8.09 -13.75 29.76
C ASN A 954 7.26 -14.87 29.11
N GLU A 955 7.81 -15.57 28.12
CA GLU A 955 7.11 -16.60 27.35
C GLU A 955 7.66 -17.99 27.70
N ASN A 956 6.81 -18.84 28.29
CA ASN A 956 7.15 -20.23 28.59
C ASN A 956 6.52 -21.15 27.54
N TYR A 957 7.35 -21.99 26.90
CA TYR A 957 6.95 -22.91 25.85
C TYR A 957 7.12 -24.36 26.33
N PRO A 958 6.09 -25.23 26.24
CA PRO A 958 6.28 -26.66 26.46
C PRO A 958 7.32 -27.23 25.49
N SER A 959 8.05 -28.26 25.92
CA SER A 959 9.00 -28.95 25.05
C SER A 959 8.29 -29.60 23.86
N ARG A 960 9.04 -29.85 22.78
CA ARG A 960 8.50 -30.51 21.58
C ARG A 960 7.83 -31.85 21.87
N ARG A 961 8.36 -32.61 22.84
CA ARG A 961 7.77 -33.88 23.27
C ARG A 961 6.41 -33.67 23.95
N GLU A 962 6.32 -32.78 24.93
CA GLU A 962 5.05 -32.48 25.63
C GLU A 962 4.00 -31.97 24.64
N ALA A 963 4.39 -31.17 23.64
CA ALA A 963 3.49 -30.72 22.58
C ALA A 963 3.02 -31.85 21.66
N GLU A 964 3.89 -32.80 21.31
CA GLU A 964 3.51 -34.02 20.58
C GLU A 964 2.58 -34.92 21.39
N ASP A 965 2.87 -35.13 22.68
CA ASP A 965 2.04 -35.94 23.59
C ASP A 965 0.65 -35.31 23.78
N ILE A 966 0.56 -33.98 23.96
CA ILE A 966 -0.72 -33.23 24.02
C ILE A 966 -1.49 -33.33 22.69
N LEU A 967 -0.81 -33.29 21.54
CA LEU A 967 -1.46 -33.43 20.22
C LEU A 967 -2.09 -34.82 20.06
N VAL A 968 -1.35 -35.88 20.40
CA VAL A 968 -1.86 -37.26 20.31
C VAL A 968 -3.03 -37.49 21.26
N ASP A 969 -2.92 -37.02 22.51
CA ASP A 969 -3.98 -37.11 23.53
C ASP A 969 -5.27 -36.37 23.09
N THR A 970 -5.13 -35.14 22.57
CA THR A 970 -6.27 -34.37 22.04
C THR A 970 -6.92 -35.07 20.84
N ILE A 971 -6.12 -35.61 19.91
CA ILE A 971 -6.63 -36.35 18.75
C ILE A 971 -7.40 -37.58 19.23
N LYS A 972 -6.81 -38.43 20.09
CA LYS A 972 -7.45 -39.64 20.63
C LYS A 972 -8.80 -39.36 21.25
N LYS A 973 -8.86 -38.43 22.22
CA LYS A 973 -10.09 -38.03 22.90
C LYS A 973 -11.18 -37.51 21.96
N THR A 974 -10.79 -36.96 20.81
CA THR A 974 -11.72 -36.51 19.76
C THR A 974 -12.25 -37.67 18.91
N ILE A 975 -11.37 -38.60 18.52
CA ILE A 975 -11.72 -39.77 17.70
C ILE A 975 -12.53 -40.80 18.50
N GLU A 976 -12.15 -41.08 19.75
CA GLU A 976 -12.82 -42.01 20.67
C GLU A 976 -14.30 -41.64 20.92
N ARG A 977 -14.62 -40.34 21.06
CA ARG A 977 -16.01 -39.86 21.20
C ARG A 977 -16.78 -39.78 19.88
N GLY A 978 -16.16 -40.17 18.77
CA GLY A 978 -16.73 -40.18 17.42
C GLY A 978 -16.79 -38.80 16.77
N GLY A 979 -15.82 -37.93 17.05
CA GLY A 979 -15.71 -36.57 16.49
C GLY A 979 -14.66 -36.44 15.38
N LYS A 980 -14.58 -35.24 14.80
CA LYS A 980 -13.56 -34.84 13.82
C LYS A 980 -12.60 -33.82 14.40
N VAL A 981 -11.32 -33.92 14.03
CA VAL A 981 -10.27 -32.96 14.39
C VAL A 981 -10.04 -32.01 13.21
N LEU A 982 -10.28 -30.71 13.39
CA LEU A 982 -9.91 -29.68 12.42
C LEU A 982 -8.63 -28.97 12.87
N MET A 983 -7.62 -28.93 12.01
CA MET A 983 -6.36 -28.22 12.23
C MET A 983 -6.18 -27.12 11.18
N PRO A 984 -6.44 -25.85 11.53
CA PRO A 984 -6.05 -24.72 10.70
C PRO A 984 -4.52 -24.63 10.65
N VAL A 985 -3.94 -24.82 9.47
CA VAL A 985 -2.49 -24.84 9.24
C VAL A 985 -2.06 -23.80 8.20
N LEU A 986 -0.80 -23.36 8.30
CA LEU A 986 -0.15 -22.65 7.20
C LEU A 986 0.25 -23.67 6.12
N GLY A 987 0.15 -23.30 4.85
CA GLY A 987 0.46 -24.18 3.73
C GLY A 987 1.92 -24.64 3.72
N THR A 988 2.84 -23.72 4.07
CA THR A 988 4.29 -23.95 4.17
C THR A 988 4.71 -24.37 5.58
N GLY A 989 5.52 -25.44 5.63
CA GLY A 989 6.25 -25.91 6.82
C GLY A 989 5.38 -26.58 7.88
N ARG A 990 4.42 -25.85 8.47
CA ARG A 990 3.64 -26.31 9.62
C ARG A 990 2.84 -27.57 9.32
N ALA A 991 2.16 -27.60 8.18
CA ALA A 991 1.33 -28.73 7.81
C ALA A 991 2.16 -30.00 7.59
N GLN A 992 3.31 -29.89 6.94
CA GLN A 992 4.20 -31.02 6.64
C GLN A 992 4.84 -31.60 7.91
N GLU A 993 5.27 -30.76 8.85
CA GLU A 993 5.74 -31.21 10.17
C GLU A 993 4.64 -31.97 10.94
N ILE A 994 3.38 -31.50 10.90
CA ILE A 994 2.25 -32.19 11.54
C ILE A 994 1.95 -33.54 10.85
N MET A 995 2.05 -33.62 9.52
CA MET A 995 1.93 -34.91 8.80
C MET A 995 3.01 -35.90 9.26
N VAL A 996 4.28 -35.49 9.33
CA VAL A 996 5.38 -36.35 9.82
C VAL A 996 5.14 -36.79 11.27
N ILE A 997 4.61 -35.93 12.14
CA ILE A 997 4.26 -36.30 13.52
C ILE A 997 3.13 -37.36 13.53
N ILE A 998 2.05 -37.17 12.78
CA ILE A 998 0.93 -38.14 12.75
C ILE A 998 1.42 -39.51 12.26
N ASP A 999 2.19 -39.57 11.17
CA ASP A 999 2.72 -40.82 10.61
C ASP A 999 3.83 -41.46 11.47
N LYS A 1000 4.64 -40.67 12.18
CA LYS A 1000 5.51 -41.14 13.28
C LYS A 1000 4.70 -41.83 14.38
N MET A 1001 3.62 -41.22 14.84
CA MET A 1001 2.80 -41.77 15.94
C MET A 1001 2.03 -43.02 15.51
N ILE A 1002 1.52 -43.07 14.28
CA ILE A 1002 0.87 -44.27 13.73
C ILE A 1002 1.88 -45.44 13.62
N ARG A 1003 3.08 -45.20 13.09
CA ARG A 1003 4.12 -46.25 12.99
C ARG A 1003 4.66 -46.72 14.34
N ASN A 1004 4.58 -45.89 15.37
CA ASN A 1004 4.91 -46.26 16.75
C ASN A 1004 3.76 -46.97 17.50
N GLY A 1005 2.60 -47.20 16.87
CA GLY A 1005 1.40 -47.72 17.55
C GLY A 1005 0.79 -46.76 18.58
N MET A 1006 1.20 -45.49 18.57
CA MET A 1006 0.71 -44.46 19.49
C MET A 1006 -0.61 -43.83 19.02
N LEU A 1007 -0.98 -43.99 17.75
CA LEU A 1007 -2.24 -43.54 17.17
C LEU A 1007 -2.75 -44.58 16.15
N ASP A 1008 -4.05 -44.81 16.10
CA ASP A 1008 -4.65 -45.73 15.12
C ASP A 1008 -4.56 -45.20 13.67
N LYS A 1009 -4.75 -46.08 12.68
CA LYS A 1009 -4.82 -45.73 11.25
C LYS A 1009 -6.09 -44.93 10.90
N ILE A 1010 -6.15 -43.68 11.37
CA ILE A 1010 -7.26 -42.75 11.16
C ILE A 1010 -7.07 -41.97 9.84
N PRO A 1011 -8.12 -41.70 9.03
CA PRO A 1011 -8.00 -40.88 7.83
C PRO A 1011 -7.58 -39.43 8.13
N VAL A 1012 -6.64 -38.92 7.34
CA VAL A 1012 -6.13 -37.54 7.42
C VAL A 1012 -6.37 -36.83 6.10
N TYR A 1013 -7.36 -35.97 6.05
CA TYR A 1013 -7.72 -35.19 4.87
C TYR A 1013 -6.90 -33.90 4.78
N VAL A 1014 -6.37 -33.61 3.60
CA VAL A 1014 -5.42 -32.51 3.36
C VAL A 1014 -5.95 -31.61 2.25
N GLN A 1015 -6.17 -30.31 2.56
CA GLN A 1015 -6.78 -29.38 1.62
C GLN A 1015 -6.13 -27.98 1.59
N GLY A 1016 -6.17 -27.36 0.40
CA GLY A 1016 -5.49 -26.10 0.10
C GLY A 1016 -4.06 -26.34 -0.37
N THR A 1017 -3.22 -25.30 -0.33
CA THR A 1017 -1.83 -25.34 -0.82
C THR A 1017 -0.94 -26.34 -0.09
N VAL A 1018 -1.38 -26.88 1.06
CA VAL A 1018 -0.66 -27.94 1.79
C VAL A 1018 -0.23 -29.08 0.86
N TRP A 1019 -1.13 -29.59 -0.01
CA TRP A 1019 -0.79 -30.75 -0.85
C TRP A 1019 0.28 -30.43 -1.88
N ASP A 1020 0.16 -29.30 -2.57
CA ASP A 1020 1.10 -28.88 -3.61
C ASP A 1020 2.47 -28.50 -3.02
N ILE A 1021 2.49 -27.99 -1.78
CA ILE A 1021 3.72 -27.77 -1.01
C ILE A 1021 4.31 -29.10 -0.50
N THR A 1022 3.49 -30.06 -0.10
CA THR A 1022 3.94 -31.42 0.26
C THR A 1022 4.56 -32.13 -0.95
N ALA A 1023 4.05 -31.90 -2.17
CA ALA A 1023 4.68 -32.40 -3.39
C ALA A 1023 6.11 -31.87 -3.57
N ILE A 1024 6.31 -30.54 -3.39
CA ILE A 1024 7.66 -29.92 -3.36
C ILE A 1024 8.53 -30.56 -2.26
N HIS A 1025 8.00 -30.82 -1.06
CA HIS A 1025 8.76 -31.52 -0.01
C HIS A 1025 9.22 -32.92 -0.48
N THR A 1026 8.37 -33.70 -1.17
CA THR A 1026 8.79 -35.01 -1.69
C THR A 1026 9.80 -34.94 -2.85
N ALA A 1027 9.94 -33.79 -3.51
CA ALA A 1027 10.95 -33.56 -4.54
C ALA A 1027 12.35 -33.27 -3.96
N TYR A 1028 12.43 -32.67 -2.77
CA TYR A 1028 13.68 -32.21 -2.13
C TYR A 1028 13.98 -32.92 -0.79
N PRO A 1029 14.00 -34.27 -0.72
CA PRO A 1029 14.24 -35.00 0.52
C PRO A 1029 15.64 -34.78 1.10
N ASP A 1030 16.61 -34.35 0.29
CA ASP A 1030 17.97 -34.05 0.72
C ASP A 1030 18.06 -32.87 1.71
N PHE A 1031 17.05 -31.98 1.69
CA PHE A 1031 16.89 -30.84 2.60
C PHE A 1031 16.22 -31.23 3.93
N PHE A 1032 15.87 -32.50 4.17
CA PHE A 1032 15.34 -32.96 5.45
C PHE A 1032 16.45 -33.27 6.47
N ASN A 1033 16.06 -33.44 7.73
CA ASN A 1033 16.98 -33.95 8.76
C ASN A 1033 17.50 -35.36 8.43
N SER A 1034 18.59 -35.76 9.09
CA SER A 1034 19.24 -37.05 8.82
C SER A 1034 18.38 -38.29 9.16
N ASN A 1035 17.31 -38.15 9.95
CA ASN A 1035 16.41 -39.26 10.27
C ASN A 1035 15.43 -39.52 9.12
N ILE A 1036 14.73 -38.49 8.65
CA ILE A 1036 13.80 -38.63 7.52
C ILE A 1036 14.57 -38.97 6.24
N ARG A 1037 15.76 -38.39 6.00
CA ARG A 1037 16.64 -38.81 4.90
C ARG A 1037 16.95 -40.31 4.94
N LYS A 1038 17.35 -40.87 6.09
CA LYS A 1038 17.60 -42.33 6.22
C LYS A 1038 16.34 -43.16 5.97
N MET A 1039 15.16 -42.66 6.35
CA MET A 1039 13.88 -43.36 6.12
C MET A 1039 13.49 -43.36 4.64
N VAL A 1040 13.61 -42.21 3.94
CA VAL A 1040 13.35 -42.10 2.50
C VAL A 1040 14.41 -42.86 1.68
N PHE A 1041 15.70 -42.80 2.04
CA PHE A 1041 16.79 -43.29 1.20
C PHE A 1041 17.26 -44.72 1.49
N HIS A 1042 17.00 -45.27 2.68
CA HIS A 1042 17.45 -46.62 3.06
C HIS A 1042 16.33 -47.56 3.49
N LYS A 1043 15.14 -47.05 3.82
CA LYS A 1043 13.97 -47.87 4.19
C LYS A 1043 12.82 -47.80 3.20
N ASP A 1044 12.92 -46.94 2.17
CA ASP A 1044 11.83 -46.60 1.23
C ASP A 1044 10.53 -46.12 1.93
N GLN A 1045 10.68 -45.54 3.13
CA GLN A 1045 9.58 -45.16 4.03
C GLN A 1045 9.42 -43.63 4.06
N ASN A 1046 8.91 -43.06 2.97
CA ASN A 1046 8.59 -41.64 2.89
C ASN A 1046 7.36 -41.30 3.76
N PRO A 1047 7.46 -40.42 4.77
CA PRO A 1047 6.35 -40.12 5.68
C PRO A 1047 5.14 -39.49 4.98
N PHE A 1048 5.35 -38.80 3.85
CA PHE A 1048 4.28 -38.12 3.12
C PHE A 1048 3.45 -39.05 2.21
N LEU A 1049 3.84 -40.32 2.07
CA LEU A 1049 3.19 -41.31 1.21
C LEU A 1049 2.34 -42.33 1.99
N ASN A 1050 2.15 -42.14 3.29
CA ASN A 1050 1.31 -43.03 4.10
C ASN A 1050 -0.17 -42.91 3.67
N GLU A 1051 -0.83 -44.06 3.43
CA GLU A 1051 -2.20 -44.23 2.91
C GLU A 1051 -3.28 -43.46 3.68
N VAL A 1052 -3.00 -43.06 4.92
CA VAL A 1052 -3.90 -42.21 5.72
C VAL A 1052 -4.05 -40.80 5.15
N PHE A 1053 -3.05 -40.27 4.42
CA PHE A 1053 -3.09 -38.91 3.87
C PHE A 1053 -3.86 -38.86 2.55
N LYS A 1054 -4.99 -38.15 2.55
CA LYS A 1054 -5.91 -38.07 1.41
C LYS A 1054 -6.07 -36.62 0.95
N ARG A 1055 -5.72 -36.34 -0.31
CA ARG A 1055 -5.97 -35.03 -0.92
C ARG A 1055 -7.47 -34.77 -1.01
N VAL A 1056 -7.89 -33.54 -0.70
CA VAL A 1056 -9.23 -33.03 -1.02
C VAL A 1056 -9.07 -31.89 -2.03
N GLY A 1057 -9.35 -32.17 -3.30
CA GLY A 1057 -9.29 -31.23 -4.42
C GLY A 1057 -10.61 -30.51 -4.69
N SER A 1058 -11.75 -31.18 -4.51
CA SER A 1058 -13.07 -30.65 -4.89
C SER A 1058 -13.99 -30.27 -3.72
N ARG A 1059 -15.06 -29.53 -4.02
CA ARG A 1059 -16.14 -29.23 -3.07
C ARG A 1059 -17.01 -30.45 -2.77
N GLN A 1060 -17.09 -31.41 -3.69
CA GLN A 1060 -17.84 -32.65 -3.47
C GLN A 1060 -17.13 -33.52 -2.44
N GLU A 1061 -15.82 -33.77 -2.63
CA GLU A 1061 -14.98 -34.49 -1.67
C GLU A 1061 -15.01 -33.82 -0.28
N MET A 1062 -15.02 -32.47 -0.21
CA MET A 1062 -15.18 -31.76 1.07
C MET A 1062 -16.51 -32.11 1.78
N GLN A 1063 -17.61 -32.27 1.05
CA GLN A 1063 -18.89 -32.69 1.63
C GLN A 1063 -18.87 -34.16 2.07
N GLU A 1064 -18.27 -35.04 1.27
CA GLU A 1064 -18.03 -36.44 1.63
C GLU A 1064 -17.18 -36.55 2.91
N VAL A 1065 -16.14 -35.72 3.06
CA VAL A 1065 -15.32 -35.60 4.27
C VAL A 1065 -16.14 -35.11 5.46
N ILE A 1066 -16.99 -34.07 5.30
CA ILE A 1066 -17.86 -33.57 6.38
C ILE A 1066 -18.85 -34.66 6.85
N GLN A 1067 -19.38 -35.46 5.92
CA GLN A 1067 -20.33 -36.55 6.18
C GLN A 1067 -19.67 -37.86 6.65
N SER A 1068 -18.36 -38.02 6.51
CA SER A 1068 -17.62 -39.24 6.88
C SER A 1068 -17.60 -39.53 8.39
N GLY A 1069 -16.98 -40.65 8.78
CA GLY A 1069 -16.71 -40.98 10.18
C GLY A 1069 -15.65 -40.08 10.85
N PRO A 1070 -15.11 -40.49 12.01
CA PRO A 1070 -14.02 -39.78 12.67
C PRO A 1070 -12.78 -39.64 11.77
N CYS A 1071 -12.20 -38.44 11.72
CA CYS A 1071 -11.05 -38.12 10.86
C CYS A 1071 -10.29 -36.88 11.36
N ILE A 1072 -9.07 -36.68 10.82
CA ILE A 1072 -8.28 -35.47 10.97
C ILE A 1072 -8.35 -34.65 9.67
N ILE A 1073 -8.44 -33.33 9.76
CA ILE A 1073 -8.55 -32.42 8.62
C ILE A 1073 -7.48 -31.32 8.75
N LEU A 1074 -6.50 -31.31 7.85
CA LEU A 1074 -5.45 -30.29 7.75
C LEU A 1074 -5.81 -29.31 6.62
N ALA A 1075 -6.10 -28.05 6.95
CA ALA A 1075 -6.59 -27.08 5.97
C ALA A 1075 -6.04 -25.64 6.17
N THR A 1076 -5.83 -24.94 5.06
CA THR A 1076 -5.52 -23.49 5.02
C THR A 1076 -6.79 -22.63 5.00
N SER A 1077 -6.82 -21.41 5.55
CA SER A 1077 -5.74 -20.66 6.21
C SER A 1077 -5.59 -20.96 7.71
N GLY A 1078 -4.35 -20.92 8.22
CA GLY A 1078 -4.00 -21.27 9.59
C GLY A 1078 -4.49 -20.32 10.69
N MET A 1079 -4.97 -19.13 10.33
CA MET A 1079 -5.56 -18.16 11.28
C MET A 1079 -7.10 -18.06 11.16
N LEU A 1080 -7.74 -18.97 10.40
CA LEU A 1080 -9.17 -18.91 10.04
C LEU A 1080 -9.61 -17.58 9.38
N VAL A 1081 -8.71 -16.90 8.68
CA VAL A 1081 -9.01 -15.64 7.96
C VAL A 1081 -9.65 -15.86 6.57
N GLY A 1082 -9.70 -17.10 6.09
CA GLY A 1082 -10.31 -17.48 4.82
C GLY A 1082 -9.90 -18.89 4.37
N GLY A 1083 -10.48 -19.36 3.26
CA GLY A 1083 -10.16 -20.65 2.65
C GLY A 1083 -10.84 -21.85 3.29
N ALA A 1084 -10.39 -23.06 2.93
CA ALA A 1084 -11.02 -24.33 3.29
C ALA A 1084 -11.16 -24.57 4.80
N SER A 1085 -10.22 -24.07 5.63
CA SER A 1085 -10.32 -24.18 7.09
C SER A 1085 -11.55 -23.45 7.66
N VAL A 1086 -11.97 -22.34 7.03
CA VAL A 1086 -13.18 -21.61 7.42
C VAL A 1086 -14.43 -22.34 6.95
N GLU A 1087 -14.42 -22.95 5.76
CA GLU A 1087 -15.54 -23.77 5.29
C GLU A 1087 -15.76 -25.01 6.17
N TYR A 1088 -14.69 -25.73 6.57
CA TYR A 1088 -14.82 -26.80 7.56
C TYR A 1088 -15.29 -26.28 8.92
N PHE A 1089 -14.79 -25.12 9.37
CA PHE A 1089 -15.22 -24.54 10.65
C PHE A 1089 -16.73 -24.19 10.65
N LYS A 1090 -17.29 -23.69 9.54
CA LYS A 1090 -18.73 -23.39 9.40
C LYS A 1090 -19.65 -24.61 9.54
N GLU A 1091 -19.17 -25.81 9.20
CA GLU A 1091 -19.97 -27.06 9.19
C GLU A 1091 -19.59 -28.05 10.31
N LEU A 1092 -18.56 -27.76 11.12
CA LEU A 1092 -18.08 -28.65 12.19
C LEU A 1092 -18.09 -28.03 13.60
N SER A 1093 -18.32 -26.72 13.73
CA SER A 1093 -18.15 -26.01 15.01
C SER A 1093 -19.30 -26.13 16.01
N ASP A 1094 -20.49 -26.49 15.55
CA ASP A 1094 -21.70 -26.60 16.37
C ASP A 1094 -21.86 -27.97 17.07
N ASN A 1095 -21.02 -28.94 16.71
CA ASN A 1095 -21.02 -30.30 17.22
C ASN A 1095 -19.94 -30.47 18.32
N PRO A 1096 -20.34 -30.73 19.60
CA PRO A 1096 -19.41 -30.83 20.72
C PRO A 1096 -18.52 -32.08 20.71
N LYS A 1097 -18.72 -33.03 19.79
CA LYS A 1097 -17.79 -34.14 19.60
C LYS A 1097 -16.49 -33.70 18.92
N ASN A 1098 -16.53 -32.65 18.09
CA ASN A 1098 -15.40 -32.22 17.30
C ASN A 1098 -14.36 -31.44 18.14
N SER A 1099 -13.16 -31.26 17.58
CA SER A 1099 -12.09 -30.46 18.18
C SER A 1099 -11.41 -29.58 17.13
N LEU A 1100 -11.02 -28.36 17.54
CA LEU A 1100 -10.23 -27.42 16.77
C LEU A 1100 -8.85 -27.27 17.41
N ILE A 1101 -7.79 -27.62 16.69
CA ILE A 1101 -6.42 -27.59 17.23
C ILE A 1101 -5.59 -26.54 16.48
N PHE A 1102 -5.22 -25.47 17.18
CA PHE A 1102 -4.30 -24.46 16.67
C PHE A 1102 -2.84 -24.87 16.94
N SER A 1103 -2.02 -24.91 15.89
CA SER A 1103 -0.59 -25.26 15.91
C SER A 1103 0.32 -24.15 15.35
N SER A 1104 -0.26 -22.98 15.07
CA SER A 1104 0.38 -21.80 14.47
C SER A 1104 0.22 -20.58 15.38
N TYR A 1105 1.02 -19.54 15.13
CA TYR A 1105 0.76 -18.21 15.68
C TYR A 1105 -0.61 -17.69 15.20
N LEU A 1106 -1.29 -16.93 16.06
CA LEU A 1106 -2.59 -16.32 15.80
C LEU A 1106 -2.48 -14.80 15.99
N GLY A 1107 -2.48 -14.07 14.88
CA GLY A 1107 -2.47 -12.60 14.87
C GLY A 1107 -3.72 -12.02 15.52
N ARG A 1108 -3.58 -10.83 16.13
CA ARG A 1108 -4.68 -10.13 16.81
C ARG A 1108 -5.84 -9.85 15.83
N GLY A 1109 -7.08 -9.85 16.33
CA GLY A 1109 -8.29 -9.65 15.53
C GLY A 1109 -8.72 -10.82 14.63
N SER A 1110 -7.84 -11.76 14.29
CA SER A 1110 -8.18 -12.94 13.47
C SER A 1110 -9.27 -13.81 14.10
N LEU A 1111 -10.04 -14.54 13.27
CA LEU A 1111 -11.08 -15.45 13.76
C LEU A 1111 -10.49 -16.54 14.67
N GLY A 1112 -9.34 -17.11 14.32
CA GLY A 1112 -8.66 -18.11 15.17
C GLY A 1112 -8.27 -17.53 16.53
N ARG A 1113 -7.79 -16.28 16.57
CA ARG A 1113 -7.48 -15.56 17.82
C ARG A 1113 -8.73 -15.40 18.69
N ARG A 1114 -9.84 -14.94 18.10
CA ARG A 1114 -11.13 -14.71 18.78
C ARG A 1114 -11.72 -15.99 19.37
N VAL A 1115 -11.66 -17.09 18.63
CA VAL A 1115 -12.03 -18.44 19.12
C VAL A 1115 -11.17 -18.84 20.32
N MET A 1116 -9.85 -18.67 20.25
CA MET A 1116 -8.94 -18.96 21.38
C MET A 1116 -9.18 -18.04 22.60
N GLU A 1117 -9.62 -16.80 22.39
CA GLU A 1117 -9.92 -15.83 23.45
C GLU A 1117 -11.34 -16.00 24.05
N GLY A 1118 -12.06 -17.05 23.64
CA GLY A 1118 -13.29 -17.50 24.30
C GLY A 1118 -14.60 -16.97 23.72
N GLU A 1119 -14.57 -16.33 22.55
CA GLU A 1119 -15.79 -15.96 21.82
C GLU A 1119 -16.53 -17.23 21.35
N LYS A 1120 -17.87 -17.29 21.56
CA LYS A 1120 -18.68 -18.50 21.33
C LYS A 1120 -19.74 -18.39 20.24
N GLU A 1121 -19.99 -17.20 19.71
CA GLU A 1121 -20.97 -16.99 18.65
C GLU A 1121 -20.37 -16.11 17.57
N PHE A 1122 -20.47 -16.55 16.32
CA PHE A 1122 -19.86 -15.90 15.17
C PHE A 1122 -20.88 -15.76 14.04
N ASN A 1123 -20.90 -14.60 13.38
CA ASN A 1123 -21.59 -14.42 12.12
C ASN A 1123 -20.57 -14.50 10.99
N LEU A 1124 -20.57 -15.61 10.24
CA LEU A 1124 -19.72 -15.80 9.06
C LEU A 1124 -20.62 -15.90 7.82
N ASP A 1125 -20.44 -14.96 6.88
CA ASP A 1125 -21.20 -14.86 5.63
C ASP A 1125 -22.73 -14.89 5.80
N GLY A 1126 -23.25 -14.40 6.93
CA GLY A 1126 -24.67 -14.37 7.26
C GLY A 1126 -25.17 -15.61 8.03
N LYS A 1127 -24.37 -16.68 8.13
CA LYS A 1127 -24.66 -17.85 8.96
C LYS A 1127 -24.26 -17.54 10.41
N GLN A 1128 -25.25 -17.55 11.31
CA GLN A 1128 -25.00 -17.59 12.76
C GLN A 1128 -24.43 -18.96 13.13
N ILE A 1129 -23.30 -18.96 13.86
CA ILE A 1129 -22.51 -20.14 14.19
C ILE A 1129 -22.24 -20.13 15.69
N SER A 1130 -22.75 -21.16 16.38
CA SER A 1130 -22.57 -21.37 17.82
C SER A 1130 -21.45 -22.38 18.04
N LEU A 1131 -20.38 -21.97 18.72
CA LEU A 1131 -19.20 -22.78 18.98
C LEU A 1131 -19.43 -23.73 20.14
N LYS A 1132 -19.51 -25.03 19.84
CA LYS A 1132 -19.63 -26.11 20.84
C LYS A 1132 -18.47 -27.12 20.79
N MET A 1133 -17.70 -27.16 19.70
CA MET A 1133 -16.50 -28.01 19.56
C MET A 1133 -15.42 -27.63 20.61
N GLU A 1134 -14.58 -28.59 20.99
CA GLU A 1134 -13.46 -28.37 21.90
C GLU A 1134 -12.34 -27.53 21.23
N ILE A 1135 -11.70 -26.64 21.97
CA ILE A 1135 -10.63 -25.76 21.47
C ILE A 1135 -9.31 -26.09 22.18
N ALA A 1136 -8.29 -26.47 21.41
CA ALA A 1136 -6.93 -26.70 21.88
C ALA A 1136 -5.93 -25.77 21.15
N ALA A 1137 -4.92 -25.28 21.87
CA ALA A 1137 -3.87 -24.41 21.33
C ALA A 1137 -2.48 -24.93 21.77
N ILE A 1138 -1.79 -25.63 20.88
CA ILE A 1138 -0.59 -26.40 21.22
C ILE A 1138 0.68 -25.60 20.91
N ARG A 1139 1.18 -24.90 21.92
CA ARG A 1139 2.29 -23.94 21.83
C ARG A 1139 3.68 -24.59 21.87
N GLY A 1140 3.92 -25.66 21.12
CA GLY A 1140 5.27 -26.27 21.02
C GLY A 1140 5.71 -26.64 19.59
N PHE A 1141 4.88 -26.35 18.58
CA PHE A 1141 5.18 -26.66 17.18
C PHE A 1141 5.86 -25.52 16.41
N THR A 1142 6.26 -24.43 17.06
CA THR A 1142 6.85 -23.24 16.42
C THR A 1142 7.97 -23.55 15.42
N GLY A 1143 8.08 -22.73 14.38
CA GLY A 1143 9.16 -22.77 13.38
C GLY A 1143 10.27 -21.72 13.63
N HIS A 1144 10.16 -20.93 14.69
CA HIS A 1144 11.18 -19.97 15.14
C HIS A 1144 11.74 -20.42 16.48
N SER A 1145 13.00 -20.09 16.73
CA SER A 1145 13.69 -20.38 17.98
C SER A 1145 13.10 -19.59 19.17
N THR A 1146 12.79 -20.26 20.29
CA THR A 1146 12.49 -19.57 21.57
C THR A 1146 13.73 -18.85 22.12
N ARG A 1147 13.56 -17.94 23.08
CA ARG A 1147 14.67 -17.21 23.75
C ARG A 1147 15.81 -18.12 24.21
N GLU A 1148 15.50 -19.28 24.80
CA GLU A 1148 16.48 -20.26 25.29
C GLU A 1148 17.25 -20.89 24.13
N ARG A 1149 16.56 -21.19 23.02
CA ARG A 1149 17.15 -21.72 21.80
C ARG A 1149 18.00 -20.66 21.09
N LEU A 1150 17.56 -19.39 21.02
CA LEU A 1150 18.34 -18.25 20.52
C LEU A 1150 19.64 -18.04 21.33
N ILE A 1151 19.56 -18.01 22.66
CA ILE A 1151 20.75 -17.91 23.54
C ILE A 1151 21.65 -19.15 23.38
N SER A 1152 21.07 -20.34 23.21
CA SER A 1152 21.82 -21.58 22.98
C SER A 1152 22.53 -21.59 21.61
N PHE A 1153 21.91 -21.05 20.57
CA PHE A 1153 22.52 -20.89 19.24
C PHE A 1153 23.78 -20.02 19.35
N VAL A 1154 23.67 -18.84 19.96
CA VAL A 1154 24.83 -17.95 20.23
C VAL A 1154 25.89 -18.66 21.10
N ARG A 1155 25.48 -19.48 22.08
CA ARG A 1155 26.41 -20.28 22.92
C ARG A 1155 27.21 -21.28 22.11
N HIS A 1156 26.61 -21.98 21.14
CA HIS A 1156 27.27 -23.02 20.35
C HIS A 1156 27.94 -22.50 19.07
N LEU A 1157 27.63 -21.27 18.63
CA LEU A 1157 28.19 -20.66 17.43
C LEU A 1157 29.73 -20.66 17.41
N ASN A 1158 30.34 -21.12 16.32
CA ASN A 1158 31.78 -21.15 16.15
C ASN A 1158 32.20 -20.71 14.74
N PRO A 1159 33.06 -19.68 14.58
CA PRO A 1159 33.60 -18.81 15.64
C PRO A 1159 32.53 -17.91 16.27
N LYS A 1160 32.87 -17.28 17.40
CA LYS A 1160 32.02 -16.24 18.01
C LYS A 1160 32.09 -14.95 17.17
N PRO A 1161 30.96 -14.27 16.93
CA PRO A 1161 30.95 -12.99 16.22
C PRO A 1161 31.53 -11.89 17.12
N LYS A 1162 32.03 -10.81 16.51
CA LYS A 1162 32.46 -9.59 17.22
C LYS A 1162 31.28 -8.67 17.52
N ARG A 1163 30.24 -8.73 16.68
CA ARG A 1163 29.00 -7.94 16.77
C ARG A 1163 27.77 -8.80 16.46
N ILE A 1164 26.68 -8.61 17.20
CA ILE A 1164 25.35 -9.20 16.90
C ILE A 1164 24.32 -8.07 16.72
N ILE A 1165 23.58 -8.09 15.62
CA ILE A 1165 22.51 -7.15 15.30
C ILE A 1165 21.18 -7.90 15.43
N LEU A 1166 20.29 -7.44 16.30
CA LEU A 1166 18.99 -8.06 16.56
C LEU A 1166 17.90 -7.38 15.75
N LEU A 1167 17.19 -8.17 14.94
CA LEU A 1167 16.06 -7.76 14.08
C LEU A 1167 14.89 -8.73 14.27
N HIS A 1168 13.83 -8.55 13.48
CA HIS A 1168 12.72 -9.48 13.28
C HIS A 1168 12.14 -10.00 14.61
N GLY A 1169 11.43 -9.11 15.31
CA GLY A 1169 10.93 -9.30 16.66
C GLY A 1169 10.58 -7.97 17.30
N ASP A 1170 9.60 -7.95 18.21
CA ASP A 1170 9.12 -6.72 18.85
C ASP A 1170 10.25 -5.93 19.55
N ASN A 1171 10.08 -4.61 19.68
CA ASN A 1171 11.08 -3.72 20.30
C ASN A 1171 11.54 -4.17 21.70
N SER A 1172 10.66 -4.78 22.52
CA SER A 1172 11.07 -5.43 23.77
C SER A 1172 11.99 -6.63 23.51
N ASN A 1173 11.56 -7.56 22.67
CA ASN A 1173 12.24 -8.83 22.42
C ASN A 1173 13.64 -8.60 21.83
N CYS A 1174 13.78 -7.67 20.88
CA CYS A 1174 15.08 -7.26 20.33
C CYS A 1174 16.01 -6.68 21.42
N LEU A 1175 15.52 -5.77 22.26
CA LEU A 1175 16.33 -5.09 23.28
C LEU A 1175 16.70 -6.03 24.45
N ASP A 1176 15.77 -6.84 24.92
CA ASP A 1176 15.95 -7.77 26.05
C ASP A 1176 16.79 -8.99 25.68
N LEU A 1177 16.82 -9.38 24.40
CA LEU A 1177 17.75 -10.37 23.88
C LEU A 1177 19.14 -9.76 23.69
N ALA A 1178 19.27 -8.61 23.02
CA ALA A 1178 20.56 -7.90 22.86
C ALA A 1178 21.25 -7.64 24.21
N SER A 1179 20.52 -7.03 25.15
CA SER A 1179 20.97 -6.75 26.52
C SER A 1179 21.47 -8.01 27.27
N ASN A 1180 20.84 -9.15 27.03
CA ASN A 1180 21.21 -10.42 27.65
C ASN A 1180 22.43 -11.07 26.98
N LEU A 1181 22.47 -11.12 25.64
CA LEU A 1181 23.61 -11.64 24.87
C LEU A 1181 24.89 -10.83 25.15
N HIS A 1182 24.80 -9.51 25.24
CA HIS A 1182 25.92 -8.65 25.60
C HIS A 1182 26.47 -8.98 27.00
N LYS A 1183 25.59 -9.11 28.01
CA LYS A 1183 25.98 -9.45 29.39
C LYS A 1183 26.60 -10.84 29.50
N MET A 1184 26.04 -11.82 28.80
CA MET A 1184 26.46 -13.23 28.87
C MET A 1184 27.74 -13.53 28.09
N PHE A 1185 27.90 -12.97 26.88
CA PHE A 1185 28.99 -13.33 25.97
C PHE A 1185 30.04 -12.22 25.77
N ARG A 1186 29.79 -11.00 26.29
CA ARG A 1186 30.66 -9.82 26.15
C ARG A 1186 30.91 -9.37 24.69
N ILE A 1187 29.99 -9.74 23.80
CA ILE A 1187 29.98 -9.36 22.37
C ILE A 1187 29.28 -8.00 22.23
N GLU A 1188 29.65 -7.19 21.24
CA GLU A 1188 28.91 -5.97 20.90
C GLU A 1188 27.51 -6.33 20.40
N THR A 1189 26.45 -5.65 20.88
CA THR A 1189 25.08 -5.90 20.43
C THR A 1189 24.37 -4.62 20.02
N ASN A 1190 23.72 -4.63 18.86
CA ASN A 1190 22.87 -3.56 18.38
C ASN A 1190 21.45 -4.09 18.14
N ALA A 1191 20.44 -3.23 18.23
CA ALA A 1191 19.07 -3.53 17.84
C ALA A 1191 18.53 -2.30 17.06
N PRO A 1192 18.78 -2.21 15.75
CA PRO A 1192 18.44 -1.01 14.98
C PRO A 1192 16.96 -0.97 14.62
N LYS A 1193 16.44 0.24 14.40
CA LYS A 1193 15.10 0.48 13.84
C LYS A 1193 15.14 0.53 12.32
N ASN A 1194 13.96 0.51 11.68
CA ASN A 1194 13.85 0.86 10.27
C ASN A 1194 14.42 2.26 10.01
N LEU A 1195 15.03 2.46 8.84
CA LEU A 1195 15.75 3.68 8.41
C LEU A 1195 16.99 4.05 9.26
N GLU A 1196 17.36 3.26 10.27
CA GLU A 1196 18.72 3.33 10.81
C GLU A 1196 19.69 2.60 9.86
N ALA A 1197 20.95 3.03 9.87
CA ALA A 1197 22.02 2.39 9.11
C ALA A 1197 23.25 2.19 9.99
N ILE A 1198 23.86 1.00 9.90
CA ILE A 1198 25.07 0.65 10.64
C ILE A 1198 26.20 0.44 9.63
N ARG A 1199 27.24 1.26 9.74
CA ARG A 1199 28.55 0.97 9.14
C ARG A 1199 29.26 -0.06 10.00
N ILE A 1200 29.59 -1.22 9.43
CA ILE A 1200 30.27 -2.34 10.11
C ILE A 1200 31.77 -2.40 9.82
N ARG A 1201 32.21 -1.72 8.75
CA ARG A 1201 33.60 -1.51 8.33
C ARG A 1201 33.70 -0.14 7.65
#